data_AF-A0A7V4HPQ6-F1
#
_entry.id   AF-A0A7V4HPQ6-F1
#
_cell.length_a   1.000
_cell.length_b   1.000
_cell.length_c   1.000
_cell.angle_alpha   90.00
_cell.angle_beta   90.00
_cell.angle_gamma   90.00
#
_symmetry.space_group_name_H-M   'P 1'
#
loop_
_entity.id
_entity.type
_entity.pdbx_description
1 polymer ?
#
loop_
_entity_poly.entity_id
_entity_poly.type
_entity_poly.pdbx_seq_one_letter_code
_entity_poly.pdbx_strand_id
1 'polypeptide(L)'
;MTRWFLRLTCCAACVGFCLPSVAEPVALRSDDGAIELLNGSLATLIDRSGRRLVKAPREPRGAGIHLREGSHWAASTARVGDAMRLEKFAGLDQASVNMIVRHDGQRGEWVVSQRAVSPAKGLWGVSWSIADIPLDYAILVPGGSGLRLTADSPGGLHQYDYPMSWEAQLVVVEGPGHGFYVWAEDAKGRFKRLTVERRASGWRLGLTTLNNAPFDNLTECESVAWRLGVYEGDWRVPARRYRDWSEAHFRPTPVERQQPSWVRDIRACVIMGLDQAILEALPKRLDPRQTLLYLPDWRTAGYDRDYPEYDKPVPQLDPFIKRAHELGFRVMLHVNYFGVDPLNPLYQEFEPYQVRDPFGNHEKQWWLWTRADPVIKFAYINPALKKWRDHFTAAMANLCRRTGADALHLDQTLCIYNDHNGLIDGLTMIEGNIALHRQLREALPDVALSGEGLNEVTCRYEAFAQRHVWGLDHTQGRWHRPWLEASHPISSYLLRPYTVIYGYLGCAPPEQDQLYAAWREAYEHWGVIPTLKPSLASLAEPTGFARQFFDEAAFWQRERVEIDMDGPWPSDVAFPLRTADGRRAAHTTDGRLVCGEREISRAVSGVNRIEGPGTIPGWRAFDDKRLFGLDPERWYPYFSEPRKASGLHVCQLPEGLIVEAVIETPDLAMVRTRTAVSVVADLGRMIERAVCGTRPFEGQGVERPGPLTDSTDGGQFQGDSGGLSAHPPWKIGGSGVAFARYEVDLPAEGRIDLIAEVALDPGAVGADKSDGVTFGASAQSGDRKIDARLHNATAERRPLRLDLTPLAGKRTTIELSVDPGPKRNPSFDWARWFRPRIERHMESQGTLALAGGKPWRVALGPSGPVAVHSTGNVHRVEAPLPGTVFFLDKEPEPAKVPLDLARHPWHLLLISDSGQEVSSAARFVGVSRQRNTVGGTARDGLFAHPPDHGRAVALFPMRLPGTPARFTTHVGIRDNSCSDGVIFVVEINGREVARRRMMPGKWESLCADLAPWAGKPVVLTLVTDSDGPFTCDWAAWGEPRIE
;
A
#
# COMPACT_ATOMS: atom_id res chain seq x y z
N MET A 1 76.29 41.46 23.57
CA MET A 1 76.05 42.92 23.47
C MET A 1 74.66 43.21 24.00
N THR A 2 74.49 43.32 25.32
CA THR A 2 74.23 44.58 26.07
C THR A 2 73.02 45.38 25.54
N ARG A 3 71.83 45.14 26.12
CA ARG A 3 71.08 45.99 27.09
C ARG A 3 70.55 47.30 26.51
N TRP A 4 69.23 47.50 26.58
CA TRP A 4 68.57 48.68 27.21
C TRP A 4 67.16 48.28 27.69
N PHE A 5 66.79 48.78 28.87
CA PHE A 5 65.58 48.50 29.65
C PHE A 5 64.75 49.79 29.72
N LEU A 6 63.41 49.73 29.63
CA LEU A 6 62.51 50.53 30.46
C LEU A 6 61.10 49.88 30.52
N ARG A 7 60.56 49.79 31.76
CA ARG A 7 59.18 49.45 32.14
C ARG A 7 58.24 50.64 31.82
N LEU A 8 56.92 50.55 31.62
CA LEU A 8 55.86 50.05 32.52
C LEU A 8 54.48 50.17 31.83
N THR A 9 53.57 49.24 32.18
CA THR A 9 52.08 49.30 32.15
C THR A 9 51.30 49.35 30.82
N CYS A 10 50.71 48.21 30.44
CA CYS A 10 49.48 48.13 29.65
C CYS A 10 48.48 47.20 30.35
N CYS A 11 47.27 47.71 30.59
CA CYS A 11 46.12 46.97 31.11
C CYS A 11 45.71 45.84 30.14
N ALA A 12 45.64 44.61 30.65
CA ALA A 12 44.97 43.51 29.97
C ALA A 12 43.48 43.53 30.37
N ALA A 13 42.60 43.87 29.42
CA ALA A 13 41.18 43.61 29.54
C ALA A 13 40.92 42.15 29.16
N CYS A 14 40.51 41.34 30.14
CA CYS A 14 39.99 40.00 29.91
C CYS A 14 38.65 40.09 29.17
N VAL A 15 38.62 39.74 27.88
CA VAL A 15 37.38 39.37 27.19
C VAL A 15 37.21 37.87 27.40
N GLY A 16 36.42 37.51 28.41
CA GLY A 16 35.94 36.14 28.58
C GLY A 16 34.98 35.79 27.46
N PHE A 17 35.35 34.85 26.60
CA PHE A 17 34.39 34.15 25.75
C PHE A 17 33.52 33.28 26.66
N CYS A 18 32.34 33.77 27.05
CA CYS A 18 31.30 32.92 27.59
C CYS A 18 30.85 31.96 26.47
N LEU A 19 31.27 30.71 26.57
CA LEU A 19 30.59 29.60 25.90
C LEU A 19 29.10 29.66 26.30
N PRO A 20 28.15 29.50 25.37
CA PRO A 20 26.73 29.44 25.73
C PRO A 20 26.52 28.28 26.72
N SER A 21 25.94 28.57 27.88
CA SER A 21 25.62 27.55 28.88
C SER A 21 24.69 26.52 28.25
N VAL A 22 25.12 25.26 28.18
CA VAL A 22 24.26 24.14 27.81
C VAL A 22 23.09 24.12 28.80
N ALA A 23 21.85 24.21 28.30
CA ALA A 23 20.67 24.19 29.15
C ALA A 23 20.62 22.86 29.92
N GLU A 24 20.52 22.92 31.25
CA GLU A 24 20.38 21.71 32.07
C GLU A 24 18.97 21.11 31.94
N PRO A 25 18.82 19.78 31.77
CA PRO A 25 17.52 19.12 31.75
C PRO A 25 16.74 19.32 33.07
N VAL A 26 15.43 19.51 32.98
CA VAL A 26 14.54 19.55 34.14
C VAL A 26 14.11 18.12 34.47
N ALA A 27 14.63 17.55 35.56
CA ALA A 27 14.26 16.23 36.04
C ALA A 27 13.04 16.28 36.98
N LEU A 28 12.05 15.42 36.73
CA LEU A 28 10.87 15.21 37.58
C LEU A 28 10.79 13.72 37.94
N ARG A 29 10.48 13.42 39.20
CA ARG A 29 10.40 12.04 39.72
C ARG A 29 9.07 11.80 40.41
N SER A 30 8.58 10.57 40.30
CA SER A 30 7.42 10.04 41.02
C SER A 30 7.64 8.56 41.34
N ASP A 31 6.66 7.92 41.98
CA ASP A 31 6.69 6.49 42.26
C ASP A 31 6.56 5.63 40.98
N ASP A 32 6.01 6.19 39.91
CA ASP A 32 5.80 5.53 38.62
C ASP A 32 7.02 5.62 37.69
N GLY A 33 7.99 6.49 38.03
CA GLY A 33 9.24 6.64 37.28
C GLY A 33 9.84 8.05 37.34
N ALA A 34 10.68 8.34 36.35
CA ALA A 34 11.33 9.64 36.21
C ALA A 34 11.30 10.11 34.75
N ILE A 35 11.10 11.42 34.57
CA ILE A 35 11.21 12.09 33.27
C ILE A 35 12.24 13.20 33.33
N GLU A 36 12.94 13.42 32.22
CA GLU A 36 13.83 14.57 32.04
C GLU A 36 13.39 15.35 30.80
N LEU A 37 13.15 16.64 30.99
CA LEU A 37 12.71 17.56 29.93
C LEU A 37 13.87 18.48 29.54
N LEU A 38 14.25 18.45 28.26
CA LEU A 38 15.25 19.35 27.69
C LEU A 38 14.54 20.32 26.72
N ASN A 39 14.62 21.62 26.99
CA ASN A 39 13.99 22.65 26.16
C ASN A 39 12.48 22.46 25.95
N GLY A 40 11.78 21.84 26.90
CA GLY A 40 10.34 21.55 26.81
C GLY A 40 9.98 20.28 26.06
N SER A 41 10.95 19.42 25.73
CA SER A 41 10.73 18.10 25.13
C SER A 41 11.25 16.97 26.03
N LEU A 42 10.62 15.80 25.96
CA LEU A 42 10.99 14.63 26.75
C LEU A 42 12.28 14.01 26.22
N ALA A 43 13.36 14.16 26.97
CA ALA A 43 14.69 13.67 26.63
C ALA A 43 14.99 12.30 27.26
N THR A 44 14.44 12.02 28.44
CA THR A 44 14.59 10.74 29.13
C THR A 44 13.26 10.35 29.75
N LEU A 45 12.90 9.06 29.66
CA LEU A 45 11.80 8.44 30.38
C LEU A 45 12.33 7.13 30.98
N ILE A 46 12.22 7.01 32.30
CA ILE A 46 12.62 5.84 33.08
C ILE A 46 11.39 5.37 33.84
N ASP A 47 11.04 4.10 33.73
CA ASP A 47 9.94 3.53 34.50
C ASP A 47 10.33 3.23 35.97
N ARG A 48 9.35 2.82 36.78
CA ARG A 48 9.57 2.42 38.18
C ARG A 48 10.60 1.32 38.40
N SER A 49 10.88 0.49 37.38
CA SER A 49 11.88 -0.59 37.45
C SER A 49 13.30 -0.13 37.08
N GLY A 50 13.45 1.13 36.68
CA GLY A 50 14.71 1.68 36.21
C GLY A 50 14.99 1.43 34.72
N ARG A 51 14.06 0.83 33.96
CA ARG A 51 14.24 0.64 32.51
C ARG A 51 14.10 1.99 31.82
N ARG A 52 15.04 2.28 30.92
CA ARG A 52 15.05 3.50 30.12
C ARG A 52 14.29 3.28 28.82
N LEU A 53 13.13 3.93 28.69
CA LEU A 53 12.23 3.82 27.54
C LEU A 53 12.52 4.89 26.47
N VAL A 54 13.08 6.03 26.86
CA VAL A 54 13.52 7.10 25.95
C VAL A 54 14.97 7.47 26.28
N LYS A 55 15.82 7.58 25.25
CA LYS A 55 17.24 7.92 25.39
C LYS A 55 17.48 9.40 25.15
N ALA A 56 18.51 9.93 25.82
CA ALA A 56 18.94 11.30 25.65
C ALA A 56 19.21 11.59 24.16
N PRO A 57 18.64 12.67 23.60
CA PRO A 57 18.73 12.94 22.17
C PRO A 57 20.15 13.24 21.72
N ARG A 58 20.56 12.70 20.57
CA ARG A 58 21.73 13.21 19.83
C ARG A 58 21.47 14.60 19.24
N GLU A 59 20.24 14.80 18.75
CA GLU A 59 19.76 16.05 18.17
C GLU A 59 18.51 16.50 18.94
N PRO A 60 18.65 17.36 19.96
CA PRO A 60 17.51 17.82 20.73
C PRO A 60 16.63 18.76 19.91
N ARG A 61 15.31 18.58 20.01
CA ARG A 61 14.29 19.50 19.48
C ARG A 61 13.43 19.95 20.65
N GLY A 62 13.45 21.25 20.99
CA GLY A 62 12.63 21.80 22.07
C GLY A 62 11.14 21.83 21.75
N ALA A 63 10.34 22.43 22.62
CA ALA A 63 8.93 22.73 22.34
C ALA A 63 8.81 23.65 21.11
N GLY A 64 7.75 23.46 20.33
CA GLY A 64 7.53 24.17 19.08
C GLY A 64 6.44 25.24 19.18
N ILE A 65 6.69 26.39 18.57
CA ILE A 65 5.69 27.39 18.17
C ILE A 65 5.55 27.30 16.66
N HIS A 66 4.33 27.12 16.17
CA HIS A 66 4.09 26.94 14.75
C HIS A 66 3.30 28.12 14.17
N LEU A 67 3.98 28.90 13.33
CA LEU A 67 3.42 29.99 12.55
C LEU A 67 3.15 29.52 11.12
N ARG A 68 2.33 30.27 10.38
CA ARG A 68 2.13 30.04 8.94
C ARG A 68 3.44 30.10 8.14
N GLU A 69 4.36 30.99 8.55
CA GLU A 69 5.66 31.21 7.89
C GLU A 69 6.71 30.16 8.26
N GLY A 70 6.51 29.38 9.32
CA GLY A 70 7.50 28.43 9.78
C GLY A 70 7.30 27.94 11.21
N SER A 71 8.08 26.93 11.58
CA SER A 71 8.11 26.39 12.94
C SER A 71 9.37 26.86 13.67
N HIS A 72 9.19 27.30 14.91
CA HIS A 72 10.26 27.80 15.78
C HIS A 72 10.40 26.91 17.00
N TRP A 73 11.62 26.54 17.34
CA TRP A 73 11.90 25.59 18.42
C TRP A 73 12.61 26.28 19.59
N ALA A 74 12.22 25.91 20.81
CA ALA A 74 12.85 26.42 22.02
C ALA A 74 14.31 25.94 22.13
N ALA A 75 15.22 26.86 22.44
CA ALA A 75 16.65 26.61 22.60
C ALA A 75 17.10 26.57 24.07
N SER A 76 16.26 27.05 25.01
CA SER A 76 16.53 27.01 26.44
C SER A 76 15.26 26.99 27.27
N THR A 77 15.30 26.35 28.43
CA THR A 77 14.24 26.40 29.46
C THR A 77 14.71 27.14 30.71
N ALA A 78 13.81 27.88 31.35
CA ALA A 78 13.96 28.31 32.74
C ALA A 78 12.80 27.75 33.59
N ARG A 79 13.09 27.27 34.81
CA ARG A 79 12.04 26.84 35.75
C ARG A 79 11.51 28.06 36.52
N VAL A 80 10.20 28.24 36.54
CA VAL A 80 9.50 29.34 37.22
C VAL A 80 8.36 28.74 38.06
N GLY A 81 8.62 28.50 39.35
CA GLY A 81 7.69 27.77 40.23
C GLY A 81 7.45 26.33 39.75
N ASP A 82 6.18 25.97 39.58
CA ASP A 82 5.73 24.66 39.06
C ASP A 82 5.65 24.61 37.53
N ALA A 83 5.97 25.71 36.84
CA ALA A 83 5.98 25.82 35.39
C ALA A 83 7.41 25.92 34.84
N MET A 84 7.56 25.49 33.59
CA MET A 84 8.72 25.75 32.76
C MET A 84 8.38 26.88 31.79
N ARG A 85 9.20 27.92 31.79
CA ARG A 85 9.06 29.06 30.90
C ARG A 85 10.16 29.01 29.85
N LEU A 86 9.75 28.94 28.59
CA LEU A 86 10.60 28.86 27.41
C LEU A 86 10.47 30.20 26.70
N GLU A 87 11.55 30.97 26.54
CA GLU A 87 11.51 32.32 25.95
C GLU A 87 12.52 32.54 24.81
N LYS A 88 13.42 31.58 24.59
CA LYS A 88 14.41 31.65 23.51
C LYS A 88 14.00 30.71 22.39
N PHE A 89 13.43 31.28 21.34
CA PHE A 89 13.05 30.56 20.12
C PHE A 89 13.93 31.02 18.96
N ALA A 90 14.51 30.06 18.24
CA ALA A 90 15.35 30.39 17.08
C ALA A 90 14.53 31.14 16.03
N GLY A 91 14.96 32.38 15.71
CA GLY A 91 14.31 33.22 14.70
C GLY A 91 12.95 33.80 15.10
N LEU A 92 12.58 33.77 16.38
CA LEU A 92 11.33 34.35 16.88
C LEU A 92 11.52 34.99 18.27
N ASP A 93 11.99 36.22 18.30
CA ASP A 93 12.20 36.98 19.53
C ASP A 93 10.88 37.26 20.25
N GLN A 94 10.90 37.43 21.57
CA GLN A 94 9.74 37.74 22.44
C GLN A 94 8.60 36.70 22.45
N ALA A 95 8.75 35.58 21.74
CA ALA A 95 7.83 34.47 21.88
C ALA A 95 8.07 33.71 23.19
N SER A 96 7.01 33.10 23.73
CA SER A 96 7.11 32.28 24.93
C SER A 96 6.21 31.06 24.89
N VAL A 97 6.64 29.99 25.56
CA VAL A 97 5.79 28.86 25.92
C VAL A 97 5.89 28.67 27.43
N ASN A 98 4.75 28.77 28.10
CA ASN A 98 4.58 28.34 29.47
C ASN A 98 4.13 26.88 29.45
N MET A 99 5.01 25.97 29.83
CA MET A 99 4.72 24.53 29.93
C MET A 99 4.56 24.13 31.39
N ILE A 100 3.48 23.45 31.72
CA ILE A 100 3.23 22.88 33.03
C ILE A 100 3.26 21.37 32.89
N VAL A 101 4.04 20.70 33.75
CA VAL A 101 4.11 19.24 33.82
C VAL A 101 3.82 18.81 35.25
N ARG A 102 2.76 17.99 35.43
CA ARG A 102 2.30 17.51 36.73
C ARG A 102 2.21 16.00 36.74
N HIS A 103 2.47 15.38 37.88
CA HIS A 103 2.23 13.96 38.08
C HIS A 103 0.82 13.75 38.65
N ASP A 104 0.01 12.93 37.98
CA ASP A 104 -1.27 12.45 38.47
C ASP A 104 -1.06 11.12 39.18
N GLY A 105 -0.75 11.17 40.48
CA GLY A 105 -0.42 9.98 41.29
C GLY A 105 -1.55 8.97 41.44
N GLN A 106 -2.82 9.35 41.16
CA GLN A 106 -3.92 8.37 41.16
C GLN A 106 -3.92 7.51 39.90
N ARG A 107 -3.39 8.04 38.79
CA ARG A 107 -3.43 7.39 37.48
C ARG A 107 -2.05 6.95 36.99
N GLY A 108 -0.98 7.35 37.67
CA GLY A 108 0.41 7.08 37.28
C GLY A 108 0.80 7.73 35.95
N GLU A 109 0.21 8.89 35.65
CA GLU A 109 0.39 9.60 34.38
C GLU A 109 0.99 10.99 34.60
N TRP A 110 1.88 11.42 33.70
CA TRP A 110 2.35 12.78 33.62
C TRP A 110 1.43 13.59 32.70
N VAL A 111 0.94 14.72 33.18
CA VAL A 111 0.08 15.65 32.44
C VAL A 111 0.90 16.83 31.96
N VAL A 112 0.94 17.04 30.65
CA VAL A 112 1.64 18.15 29.99
C VAL A 112 0.62 19.11 29.38
N SER A 113 0.73 20.38 29.73
CA SER A 113 -0.06 21.46 29.12
C SER A 113 0.83 22.65 28.77
N GLN A 114 0.54 23.33 27.67
CA GLN A 114 1.33 24.42 27.13
C GLN A 114 0.43 25.63 26.82
N ARG A 115 0.94 26.83 27.09
CA ARG A 115 0.39 28.08 26.53
C ARG A 115 1.50 28.80 25.79
N ALA A 116 1.35 28.89 24.46
CA ALA A 116 2.23 29.63 23.58
C ALA A 116 1.72 31.06 23.37
N VAL A 117 2.64 32.00 23.31
CA VAL A 117 2.44 33.38 22.90
C VAL A 117 3.52 33.72 21.87
N SER A 118 3.12 34.31 20.76
CA SER A 118 4.00 34.79 19.69
C SER A 118 3.73 36.27 19.44
N PRO A 119 4.76 37.10 19.25
CA PRO A 119 4.55 38.48 18.80
C PRO A 119 4.13 38.55 17.33
N ALA A 120 4.46 37.53 16.54
CA ALA A 120 4.00 37.39 15.16
C ALA A 120 2.62 36.71 15.12
N LYS A 121 1.77 37.20 14.22
CA LYS A 121 0.48 36.60 13.92
C LYS A 121 0.62 35.30 13.12
N GLY A 122 -0.47 34.57 12.92
CA GLY A 122 -0.46 33.32 12.17
C GLY A 122 -0.14 32.10 13.02
N LEU A 123 -0.26 32.20 14.35
CA LEU A 123 -0.01 31.10 15.28
C LEU A 123 -1.10 30.04 15.16
N TRP A 124 -0.75 28.92 14.54
CA TRP A 124 -1.68 27.81 14.30
C TRP A 124 -1.52 26.68 15.30
N GLY A 125 -0.37 26.55 15.99
CA GLY A 125 -0.20 25.47 16.95
C GLY A 125 0.99 25.60 17.91
N VAL A 126 0.92 24.80 18.96
CA VAL A 126 1.99 24.59 19.95
C VAL A 126 2.27 23.10 20.08
N SER A 127 3.55 22.72 20.21
CA SER A 127 3.95 21.32 20.32
C SER A 127 5.02 21.05 21.36
N TRP A 128 5.13 19.79 21.72
CA TRP A 128 6.27 19.20 22.40
C TRP A 128 6.64 17.90 21.71
N SER A 129 7.84 17.38 22.01
CA SER A 129 8.30 16.14 21.39
C SER A 129 8.83 15.14 22.42
N ILE A 130 8.80 13.87 22.02
CA ILE A 130 9.49 12.78 22.68
C ILE A 130 10.70 12.43 21.82
N ALA A 131 11.88 12.51 22.42
CA ALA A 131 13.18 12.29 21.80
C ALA A 131 13.44 10.80 21.46
N ASP A 132 14.70 10.44 21.22
CA ASP A 132 15.18 9.15 20.70
C ASP A 132 14.61 7.91 21.44
N ILE A 133 13.44 7.44 20.98
CA ILE A 133 12.84 6.15 21.36
C ILE A 133 13.64 5.05 20.63
N PRO A 134 14.09 3.98 21.31
CA PRO A 134 14.85 2.92 20.65
C PRO A 134 14.10 2.27 19.47
N LEU A 135 14.82 1.90 18.39
CA LEU A 135 14.23 1.33 17.16
C LEU A 135 13.70 -0.11 17.30
N ASP A 136 14.05 -0.79 18.40
CA ASP A 136 13.47 -2.07 18.80
C ASP A 136 12.06 -1.94 19.39
N TYR A 137 11.59 -0.71 19.62
CA TYR A 137 10.19 -0.41 19.93
C TYR A 137 9.41 -0.11 18.64
N ALA A 138 8.15 -0.53 18.62
CA ALA A 138 7.19 -0.20 17.58
C ALA A 138 6.29 0.99 18.00
N ILE A 139 5.83 1.76 17.02
CA ILE A 139 4.87 2.85 17.23
C ILE A 139 3.51 2.42 16.69
N LEU A 140 2.55 2.26 17.57
CA LEU A 140 1.17 1.89 17.22
C LEU A 140 0.33 3.15 17.12
N VAL A 141 -0.31 3.34 15.97
CA VAL A 141 -1.13 4.51 15.68
C VAL A 141 -2.54 4.05 15.31
N PRO A 142 -3.59 4.45 16.05
CA PRO A 142 -4.98 4.33 15.62
C PRO A 142 -5.27 5.37 14.53
N GLY A 143 -4.67 5.15 13.36
CA GLY A 143 -4.78 6.00 12.18
C GLY A 143 -4.56 5.15 10.93
N GLY A 144 -5.24 5.48 9.83
CA GLY A 144 -5.23 4.66 8.62
C GLY A 144 -5.74 3.23 8.85
N SER A 145 -6.86 3.07 9.56
CA SER A 145 -7.43 1.80 10.04
C SER A 145 -6.61 1.05 11.11
N GLY A 146 -5.46 1.60 11.53
CA GLY A 146 -4.61 1.05 12.58
C GLY A 146 -3.29 0.53 12.02
N LEU A 147 -2.17 1.10 12.48
CA LEU A 147 -0.84 0.82 11.97
C LEU A 147 0.16 0.49 13.09
N ARG A 148 1.09 -0.40 12.78
CA ARG A 148 2.27 -0.75 13.60
C ARG A 148 3.53 -0.39 12.82
N LEU A 149 4.16 0.71 13.21
CA LEU A 149 5.40 1.18 12.60
C LEU A 149 6.61 0.55 13.31
N THR A 150 7.48 -0.10 12.55
CA THR A 150 8.71 -0.76 13.01
C THR A 150 9.93 -0.17 12.29
N ALA A 151 11.13 -0.59 12.69
CA ALA A 151 12.36 -0.16 12.04
C ALA A 151 12.39 -0.45 10.52
N ASP A 152 11.60 -1.44 10.07
CA ASP A 152 11.51 -1.87 8.68
C ASP A 152 10.31 -1.27 7.93
N SER A 153 9.45 -0.48 8.58
CA SER A 153 8.31 0.15 7.93
C SER A 153 8.75 1.13 6.81
N PRO A 154 7.98 1.29 5.73
CA PRO A 154 8.38 2.20 4.64
C PRO A 154 8.33 3.67 5.07
N GLY A 155 9.31 4.47 4.62
CA GLY A 155 9.36 5.91 4.91
C GLY A 155 9.91 6.26 6.31
N GLY A 156 10.46 7.47 6.46
CA GLY A 156 11.07 7.94 7.71
C GLY A 156 10.27 9.02 8.45
N LEU A 157 9.20 9.54 7.84
CA LEU A 157 8.35 10.58 8.41
C LEU A 157 6.89 10.28 8.12
N HIS A 158 6.08 10.23 9.17
CA HIS A 158 4.63 10.02 9.10
C HIS A 158 3.91 11.14 9.83
N GLN A 159 2.81 11.62 9.26
CA GLN A 159 1.96 12.64 9.86
C GLN A 159 0.52 12.13 9.92
N TYR A 160 -0.10 12.28 11.09
CA TYR A 160 -1.50 11.93 11.33
C TYR A 160 -2.22 13.13 11.93
N ASP A 161 -3.28 13.57 11.27
CA ASP A 161 -4.09 14.72 11.65
C ASP A 161 -5.45 14.26 12.19
N TYR A 162 -5.76 14.66 13.41
CA TYR A 162 -7.01 14.29 14.09
C TYR A 162 -8.16 15.22 13.66
N PRO A 163 -9.36 14.68 13.33
CA PRO A 163 -9.78 13.27 13.44
C PRO A 163 -9.75 12.49 12.10
N MET A 164 -9.10 13.02 11.07
CA MET A 164 -9.20 12.51 9.70
C MET A 164 -8.28 11.30 9.47
N SER A 165 -6.96 11.49 9.58
CA SER A 165 -5.98 10.40 9.43
C SER A 165 -5.52 9.83 10.77
N TRP A 166 -5.78 10.54 11.88
CA TRP A 166 -5.66 10.02 13.25
C TRP A 166 -7.07 9.80 13.83
N GLU A 167 -7.50 8.54 13.88
CA GLU A 167 -8.90 8.16 14.15
C GLU A 167 -9.26 8.25 15.65
N ALA A 168 -8.26 8.17 16.52
CA ALA A 168 -8.39 8.31 17.97
C ALA A 168 -7.16 9.02 18.55
N GLN A 169 -7.33 9.77 19.64
CA GLN A 169 -6.31 10.67 20.19
C GLN A 169 -5.26 9.96 21.06
N LEU A 170 -4.74 8.83 20.58
CA LEU A 170 -3.82 7.93 21.28
C LEU A 170 -2.64 7.55 20.38
N VAL A 171 -1.45 7.42 20.95
CA VAL A 171 -0.30 6.72 20.36
C VAL A 171 0.31 5.81 21.42
N VAL A 172 0.64 4.58 21.04
CA VAL A 172 1.28 3.59 21.93
C VAL A 172 2.66 3.27 21.42
N VAL A 173 3.63 3.23 22.33
CA VAL A 173 5.00 2.79 22.06
C VAL A 173 5.15 1.41 22.67
N GLU A 174 5.27 0.41 21.81
CA GLU A 174 5.29 -1.01 22.15
C GLU A 174 6.72 -1.55 22.19
N GLY A 175 7.13 -2.05 23.36
CA GLY A 175 8.33 -2.85 23.53
C GLY A 175 8.00 -4.29 23.95
N PRO A 176 9.02 -5.12 24.25
CA PRO A 176 8.83 -6.52 24.63
C PRO A 176 8.17 -6.70 26.01
N GLY A 177 6.83 -6.69 26.05
CA GLY A 177 6.05 -6.89 27.28
C GLY A 177 5.96 -5.65 28.19
N HIS A 178 6.33 -4.49 27.68
CA HIS A 178 6.24 -3.19 28.37
C HIS A 178 6.28 -2.05 27.34
N GLY A 179 5.96 -0.84 27.78
CA GLY A 179 6.07 0.33 26.93
C GLY A 179 5.58 1.60 27.59
N PHE A 180 5.25 2.60 26.78
CA PHE A 180 4.58 3.82 27.22
C PHE A 180 3.59 4.31 26.18
N TYR A 181 2.76 5.28 26.52
CA TYR A 181 1.73 5.80 25.65
C TYR A 181 1.51 7.28 25.89
N VAL A 182 0.99 7.96 24.87
CA VAL A 182 0.52 9.34 25.00
C VAL A 182 -0.88 9.46 24.43
N TRP A 183 -1.75 10.15 25.14
CA TRP A 183 -3.09 10.47 24.65
C TRP A 183 -3.51 11.89 25.05
N ALA A 184 -4.50 12.45 24.34
CA ALA A 184 -5.06 13.75 24.67
C ALA A 184 -6.33 13.61 25.51
N GLU A 185 -6.34 14.19 26.71
CA GLU A 185 -7.56 14.33 27.52
C GLU A 185 -8.41 15.48 26.97
N ASP A 186 -9.15 15.20 25.90
CA ASP A 186 -9.92 16.21 25.17
C ASP A 186 -11.23 15.67 24.62
N ALA A 187 -12.29 15.84 25.39
CA ALA A 187 -13.63 15.42 25.01
C ALA A 187 -14.27 16.30 23.91
N LYS A 188 -13.76 17.53 23.70
CA LYS A 188 -14.28 18.47 22.70
C LYS A 188 -13.71 18.20 21.31
N GLY A 189 -12.58 17.50 21.22
CA GLY A 189 -11.97 17.10 19.96
C GLY A 189 -11.33 18.28 19.22
N ARG A 190 -10.48 19.08 19.87
CA ARG A 190 -9.64 20.07 19.19
C ARG A 190 -8.80 19.43 18.08
N PHE A 191 -8.46 20.18 17.04
CA PHE A 191 -7.56 19.66 16.00
C PHE A 191 -6.16 19.41 16.56
N LYS A 192 -5.54 18.30 16.15
CA LYS A 192 -4.22 17.85 16.62
C LYS A 192 -3.44 17.20 15.49
N ARG A 193 -2.11 17.18 15.65
CA ARG A 193 -1.19 16.49 14.74
C ARG A 193 -0.23 15.63 15.53
N LEU A 194 -0.08 14.39 15.10
CA LEU A 194 1.00 13.48 15.48
C LEU A 194 2.00 13.42 14.33
N THR A 195 3.28 13.59 14.64
CA THR A 195 4.39 13.33 13.72
C THR A 195 5.24 12.20 14.27
N VAL A 196 5.50 11.18 13.46
CA VAL A 196 6.39 10.06 13.79
C VAL A 196 7.59 10.11 12.86
N GLU A 197 8.77 10.34 13.42
CA GLU A 197 10.01 10.50 12.67
C GLU A 197 10.98 9.37 13.05
N ARG A 198 11.37 8.54 12.10
CA ARG A 198 12.44 7.55 12.26
C ARG A 198 13.79 8.21 11.96
N ARG A 199 14.74 8.06 12.87
CA ARG A 199 16.14 8.45 12.68
C ARG A 199 17.06 7.28 13.00
N ALA A 200 18.32 7.40 12.58
CA ALA A 200 19.38 6.47 12.97
C ALA A 200 19.55 6.35 14.50
N SER A 201 19.21 7.39 15.28
CA SER A 201 19.29 7.39 16.74
C SER A 201 18.07 6.76 17.44
N GLY A 202 16.93 6.62 16.75
CA GLY A 202 15.66 6.25 17.34
C GLY A 202 14.46 6.95 16.69
N TRP A 203 13.26 6.68 17.19
CA TRP A 203 12.06 7.42 16.82
C TRP A 203 11.99 8.77 17.55
N ARG A 204 11.26 9.73 16.97
CA ARG A 204 10.73 10.91 17.67
C ARG A 204 9.25 11.02 17.42
N LEU A 205 8.52 11.36 18.46
CA LEU A 205 7.10 11.72 18.36
C LEU A 205 6.96 13.22 18.54
N GLY A 206 6.29 13.90 17.62
CA GLY A 206 5.85 15.29 17.75
C GLY A 206 4.36 15.33 18.04
N LEU A 207 3.96 16.05 19.09
CA LEU A 207 2.57 16.15 19.55
C LEU A 207 2.14 17.61 19.52
N THR A 208 1.29 17.96 18.56
CA THR A 208 0.87 19.35 18.32
C THR A 208 -0.61 19.52 18.59
N THR A 209 -0.97 20.52 19.40
CA THR A 209 -2.35 21.04 19.45
C THR A 209 -2.48 22.20 18.49
N LEU A 210 -3.56 22.22 17.71
CA LEU A 210 -3.86 23.29 16.78
C LEU A 210 -4.90 24.25 17.39
N ASN A 211 -4.81 25.51 16.98
CA ASN A 211 -5.91 26.46 17.08
C ASN A 211 -7.01 26.08 16.08
N ASN A 212 -8.22 26.59 16.31
CA ASN A 212 -9.23 26.63 15.25
C ASN A 212 -8.80 27.69 14.22
N ALA A 213 -8.93 27.38 12.94
CA ALA A 213 -8.76 28.37 11.90
C ALA A 213 -9.89 29.44 11.96
N PRO A 214 -9.71 30.62 11.36
CA PRO A 214 -8.53 31.13 10.66
C PRO A 214 -7.38 31.53 11.61
N PHE A 215 -6.14 31.28 11.19
CA PHE A 215 -4.95 31.50 12.04
C PHE A 215 -4.38 32.92 11.94
N ASP A 216 -4.76 33.68 10.91
CA ASP A 216 -4.12 34.91 10.45
C ASP A 216 -3.93 36.00 11.50
N ASN A 217 -4.80 36.03 12.51
CA ASN A 217 -4.75 37.02 13.57
C ASN A 217 -4.41 36.43 14.94
N LEU A 218 -4.15 35.12 15.01
CA LEU A 218 -3.87 34.44 16.26
C LEU A 218 -2.40 34.63 16.64
N THR A 219 -2.20 35.00 17.90
CA THR A 219 -0.89 35.19 18.56
C THR A 219 -0.75 34.31 19.80
N GLU A 220 -1.80 33.60 20.19
CA GLU A 220 -1.79 32.69 21.34
C GLU A 220 -2.32 31.31 20.95
N CYS A 221 -1.79 30.26 21.59
CA CYS A 221 -2.29 28.90 21.44
C CYS A 221 -2.16 28.15 22.77
N GLU A 222 -3.26 27.58 23.25
CA GLU A 222 -3.26 26.68 24.39
C GLU A 222 -3.38 25.23 23.92
N SER A 223 -2.54 24.35 24.48
CA SER A 223 -2.61 22.93 24.18
C SER A 223 -3.76 22.26 24.92
N VAL A 224 -4.15 21.08 24.45
CA VAL A 224 -4.88 20.12 25.28
C VAL A 224 -3.99 19.61 26.42
N ALA A 225 -4.59 18.95 27.41
CA ALA A 225 -3.84 18.18 28.39
C ALA A 225 -3.37 16.87 27.74
N TRP A 226 -2.07 16.74 27.51
CA TRP A 226 -1.45 15.51 27.05
C TRP A 226 -1.10 14.63 28.24
N ARG A 227 -1.48 13.36 28.20
CA ARG A 227 -1.21 12.39 29.25
C ARG A 227 -0.21 11.35 28.78
N LEU A 228 0.91 11.25 29.50
CA LEU A 228 2.00 10.31 29.27
C LEU A 228 2.02 9.28 30.41
N GLY A 229 1.91 7.99 30.09
CA GLY A 229 1.98 6.90 31.06
C GLY A 229 2.88 5.77 30.60
N VAL A 230 3.36 4.96 31.53
CA VAL A 230 4.11 3.71 31.27
C VAL A 230 3.22 2.50 31.55
N TYR A 231 3.49 1.36 30.92
CA TYR A 231 2.71 0.14 31.14
C TYR A 231 3.58 -1.13 31.07
N GLU A 232 3.09 -2.18 31.73
CA GLU A 232 3.55 -3.56 31.60
C GLU A 232 2.48 -4.38 30.87
N GLY A 233 2.89 -5.45 30.19
CA GLY A 233 2.03 -6.27 29.35
C GLY A 233 2.03 -5.82 27.89
N ASP A 234 0.94 -6.11 27.19
CA ASP A 234 0.79 -5.76 25.78
C ASP A 234 0.08 -4.41 25.58
N TRP A 235 0.08 -3.94 24.33
CA TRP A 235 -0.49 -2.66 23.90
C TRP A 235 -1.98 -2.47 24.27
N ARG A 236 -2.72 -3.53 24.60
CA ARG A 236 -4.13 -3.42 24.99
C ARG A 236 -4.29 -2.76 26.36
N VAL A 237 -3.26 -2.75 27.21
CA VAL A 237 -3.29 -2.05 28.50
C VAL A 237 -3.56 -0.54 28.31
N PRO A 238 -2.73 0.21 27.56
CA PRO A 238 -3.02 1.61 27.28
C PRO A 238 -4.23 1.82 26.36
N ALA A 239 -4.49 0.92 25.40
CA ALA A 239 -5.66 1.04 24.54
C ALA A 239 -6.98 0.89 25.32
N ARG A 240 -7.05 -0.02 26.29
CA ARG A 240 -8.19 -0.18 27.21
C ARG A 240 -8.37 1.07 28.06
N ARG A 241 -7.28 1.58 28.63
CA ARG A 241 -7.29 2.81 29.44
C ARG A 241 -7.88 4.00 28.68
N TYR A 242 -7.57 4.13 27.38
CA TYR A 242 -8.15 5.16 26.50
C TYR A 242 -9.61 4.85 26.15
N ARG A 243 -9.95 3.60 25.82
CA ARG A 243 -11.33 3.18 25.53
C ARG A 243 -12.28 3.45 26.70
N ASP A 244 -11.87 3.11 27.92
CA ASP A 244 -12.69 3.35 29.12
C ASP A 244 -12.94 4.87 29.32
N TRP A 245 -11.95 5.70 29.00
CA TRP A 245 -12.14 7.15 29.01
C TRP A 245 -13.08 7.62 27.89
N SER A 246 -12.89 7.13 26.66
CA SER A 246 -13.72 7.52 25.53
C SER A 246 -15.18 7.10 25.71
N GLU A 247 -15.44 5.93 26.30
CA GLU A 247 -16.78 5.49 26.67
C GLU A 247 -17.45 6.43 27.67
N ALA A 248 -16.73 6.83 28.72
CA ALA A 248 -17.25 7.71 29.75
C ALA A 248 -17.62 9.11 29.22
N HIS A 249 -16.90 9.61 28.21
CA HIS A 249 -17.02 10.97 27.70
C HIS A 249 -17.86 11.08 26.42
N PHE A 250 -17.69 10.14 25.48
CA PHE A 250 -18.39 10.15 24.18
C PHE A 250 -19.69 9.36 24.20
N ARG A 251 -19.81 8.38 25.12
CA ARG A 251 -20.97 7.51 25.28
C ARG A 251 -21.46 6.88 23.95
N PRO A 252 -20.56 6.26 23.16
CA PRO A 252 -20.97 5.58 21.94
C PRO A 252 -21.92 4.43 22.28
N THR A 253 -22.80 4.09 21.33
CA THR A 253 -23.76 2.99 21.51
C THR A 253 -23.11 1.68 21.08
N PRO A 254 -22.96 0.67 21.96
CA PRO A 254 -22.46 -0.65 21.57
C PRO A 254 -23.33 -1.30 20.50
N VAL A 255 -22.73 -2.09 19.60
CA VAL A 255 -23.43 -2.75 18.48
C VAL A 255 -24.67 -3.52 18.96
N GLU A 256 -24.62 -4.15 20.12
CA GLU A 256 -25.71 -4.95 20.69
C GLU A 256 -26.95 -4.11 21.07
N ARG A 257 -26.75 -2.79 21.24
CA ARG A 257 -27.76 -1.81 21.63
C ARG A 257 -28.09 -0.82 20.52
N GLN A 258 -27.40 -0.90 19.37
CA GLN A 258 -27.66 -0.03 18.22
C GLN A 258 -29.10 -0.17 17.74
N GLN A 259 -29.62 0.91 17.14
CA GLN A 259 -30.90 0.92 16.45
C GLN A 259 -30.69 1.13 14.95
N PRO A 260 -31.41 0.39 14.10
CA PRO A 260 -32.42 -0.61 14.45
C PRO A 260 -31.82 -1.91 15.00
N SER A 261 -32.59 -2.66 15.80
CA SER A 261 -32.10 -3.88 16.47
C SER A 261 -31.54 -4.98 15.55
N TRP A 262 -31.87 -4.97 14.25
CA TRP A 262 -31.32 -5.93 13.28
C TRP A 262 -29.85 -5.68 12.95
N VAL A 263 -29.28 -4.51 13.29
CA VAL A 263 -27.86 -4.18 13.05
C VAL A 263 -26.94 -5.24 13.62
N ARG A 264 -27.21 -5.71 14.85
CA ARG A 264 -26.42 -6.75 15.54
C ARG A 264 -26.47 -8.12 14.84
N ASP A 265 -27.40 -8.32 13.91
CA ASP A 265 -27.58 -9.58 13.20
C ASP A 265 -26.75 -9.65 11.90
N ILE A 266 -26.29 -8.51 11.37
CA ILE A 266 -25.51 -8.46 10.12
C ILE A 266 -24.09 -9.03 10.31
N ARG A 267 -23.74 -9.98 9.44
CA ARG A 267 -22.45 -10.68 9.38
C ARG A 267 -21.86 -10.78 7.97
N ALA A 268 -22.54 -10.24 6.97
CA ALA A 268 -22.00 -10.11 5.63
C ALA A 268 -22.51 -8.80 4.97
N CYS A 269 -21.70 -8.25 4.08
CA CYS A 269 -22.07 -7.13 3.21
C CYS A 269 -21.86 -7.52 1.74
N VAL A 270 -22.80 -7.17 0.87
CA VAL A 270 -22.69 -7.38 -0.58
C VAL A 270 -22.78 -6.02 -1.25
N ILE A 271 -21.72 -5.63 -1.96
CA ILE A 271 -21.65 -4.39 -2.74
C ILE A 271 -22.05 -4.74 -4.18
N MET A 272 -23.18 -4.23 -4.65
CA MET A 272 -23.70 -4.60 -5.97
C MET A 272 -24.57 -3.50 -6.61
N GLY A 273 -24.76 -3.60 -7.93
CA GLY A 273 -25.79 -2.86 -8.64
C GLY A 273 -27.16 -3.54 -8.53
N LEU A 274 -28.13 -3.07 -9.32
CA LEU A 274 -29.53 -3.54 -9.29
C LEU A 274 -29.78 -4.80 -10.16
N ASP A 275 -28.82 -5.74 -10.19
CA ASP A 275 -28.92 -6.97 -10.98
C ASP A 275 -29.82 -8.01 -10.28
N GLN A 276 -30.97 -8.29 -10.90
CA GLN A 276 -31.97 -9.23 -10.37
C GLN A 276 -31.49 -10.68 -10.37
N ALA A 277 -30.71 -11.12 -11.37
CA ALA A 277 -30.22 -12.49 -11.44
C ALA A 277 -29.21 -12.78 -10.32
N ILE A 278 -28.36 -11.80 -10.01
CA ILE A 278 -27.46 -11.87 -8.86
C ILE A 278 -28.26 -11.91 -7.56
N LEU A 279 -29.23 -11.00 -7.40
CA LEU A 279 -30.08 -10.95 -6.20
C LEU A 279 -30.75 -12.31 -5.89
N GLU A 280 -31.31 -12.96 -6.91
CA GLU A 280 -31.95 -14.29 -6.77
C GLU A 280 -30.96 -15.42 -6.49
N ALA A 281 -29.69 -15.26 -6.86
CA ALA A 281 -28.66 -16.26 -6.64
C ALA A 281 -28.03 -16.18 -5.23
N LEU A 282 -28.00 -15.00 -4.61
CA LEU A 282 -27.37 -14.78 -3.29
C LEU A 282 -27.87 -15.72 -2.18
N PRO A 283 -29.18 -15.99 -2.01
CA PRO A 283 -29.68 -16.86 -0.94
C PRO A 283 -29.18 -18.31 -0.99
N LYS A 284 -28.61 -18.74 -2.13
CA LYS A 284 -28.00 -20.08 -2.28
C LYS A 284 -26.67 -20.21 -1.52
N ARG A 285 -26.05 -19.08 -1.15
CA ARG A 285 -24.72 -19.03 -0.53
C ARG A 285 -24.67 -18.19 0.75
N LEU A 286 -25.55 -17.19 0.89
CA LEU A 286 -25.59 -16.29 2.05
C LEU A 286 -26.98 -16.32 2.70
N ASP A 287 -27.03 -16.19 4.02
CA ASP A 287 -28.28 -15.96 4.76
C ASP A 287 -28.75 -14.51 4.57
N PRO A 288 -29.90 -14.26 3.92
CA PRO A 288 -30.38 -12.91 3.68
C PRO A 288 -30.58 -12.09 4.95
N ARG A 289 -31.03 -12.72 6.05
CA ARG A 289 -31.34 -12.01 7.31
C ARG A 289 -30.09 -11.49 8.03
N GLN A 290 -28.92 -12.01 7.68
CA GLN A 290 -27.62 -11.63 8.21
C GLN A 290 -26.77 -10.89 7.16
N THR A 291 -27.37 -10.44 6.06
CA THR A 291 -26.66 -9.83 4.93
C THR A 291 -27.22 -8.45 4.59
N LEU A 292 -26.32 -7.46 4.50
CA LEU A 292 -26.62 -6.11 4.04
C LEU A 292 -26.26 -5.96 2.56
N LEU A 293 -27.17 -5.45 1.74
CA LEU A 293 -26.93 -5.09 0.35
C LEU A 293 -26.60 -3.60 0.26
N TYR A 294 -25.38 -3.27 -0.14
CA TYR A 294 -24.92 -1.91 -0.34
C TYR A 294 -25.00 -1.53 -1.82
N LEU A 295 -25.84 -0.54 -2.14
CA LEU A 295 -26.16 -0.12 -3.51
C LEU A 295 -25.58 1.29 -3.79
N PRO A 296 -24.40 1.39 -4.43
CA PRO A 296 -23.77 2.67 -4.74
C PRO A 296 -24.47 3.43 -5.88
N ASP A 297 -24.96 2.73 -6.91
CA ASP A 297 -25.46 3.34 -8.14
C ASP A 297 -26.97 3.15 -8.31
N TRP A 298 -27.76 4.00 -7.62
CA TRP A 298 -29.23 3.91 -7.59
C TRP A 298 -29.94 5.17 -8.13
N ARG A 299 -29.21 6.24 -8.43
CA ARG A 299 -29.76 7.54 -8.88
C ARG A 299 -29.68 7.67 -10.40
N THR A 300 -30.63 8.40 -10.99
CA THR A 300 -30.62 8.66 -12.45
C THR A 300 -29.44 9.52 -12.90
N ALA A 301 -28.91 10.39 -12.02
CA ALA A 301 -27.70 11.16 -12.26
C ALA A 301 -26.42 10.29 -12.27
N GLY A 302 -26.51 9.07 -11.73
CA GLY A 302 -25.38 8.18 -11.48
C GLY A 302 -24.65 8.46 -10.17
N TYR A 303 -23.58 7.70 -9.96
CA TYR A 303 -22.66 7.83 -8.84
C TYR A 303 -21.99 9.22 -8.80
N ASP A 304 -21.89 9.84 -7.62
CA ASP A 304 -21.18 11.10 -7.35
C ASP A 304 -21.57 12.34 -8.19
N ARG A 305 -22.82 12.39 -8.66
CA ARG A 305 -23.31 13.48 -9.51
C ARG A 305 -24.53 14.18 -8.93
N ASP A 306 -24.73 15.44 -9.29
CA ASP A 306 -25.93 16.23 -8.97
C ASP A 306 -26.28 16.25 -7.47
N TYR A 307 -25.29 16.18 -6.57
CA TYR A 307 -25.55 16.35 -5.14
C TYR A 307 -26.02 17.80 -4.86
N PRO A 308 -26.91 18.04 -3.89
CA PRO A 308 -27.53 17.08 -2.98
C PRO A 308 -28.90 16.57 -3.46
N GLU A 309 -29.08 16.33 -4.77
CA GLU A 309 -30.35 15.79 -5.26
C GLU A 309 -30.45 14.27 -5.04
N TYR A 310 -31.52 13.85 -4.37
CA TYR A 310 -31.80 12.47 -3.99
C TYR A 310 -33.20 12.02 -4.41
N ASP A 311 -33.98 12.89 -5.02
CA ASP A 311 -35.38 12.62 -5.37
C ASP A 311 -35.58 11.93 -6.74
N LYS A 312 -34.51 11.56 -7.46
CA LYS A 312 -34.59 10.87 -8.77
C LYS A 312 -33.93 9.48 -8.74
N PRO A 313 -34.58 8.46 -8.14
CA PRO A 313 -34.10 7.10 -8.19
C PRO A 313 -34.31 6.52 -9.60
N VAL A 314 -33.48 5.56 -10.00
CA VAL A 314 -33.74 4.81 -11.24
C VAL A 314 -35.01 3.95 -11.09
N PRO A 315 -35.79 3.73 -12.16
CA PRO A 315 -37.05 2.98 -12.09
C PRO A 315 -36.92 1.54 -11.55
N GLN A 316 -35.72 0.95 -11.67
CA GLN A 316 -35.44 -0.41 -11.20
C GLN A 316 -35.29 -0.51 -9.68
N LEU A 317 -35.09 0.61 -8.96
CA LEU A 317 -34.77 0.60 -7.55
C LEU A 317 -35.90 0.03 -6.68
N ASP A 318 -37.12 0.56 -6.80
CA ASP A 318 -38.23 0.15 -5.92
C ASP A 318 -38.58 -1.34 -6.09
N PRO A 319 -38.68 -1.90 -7.32
CA PRO A 319 -38.84 -3.34 -7.51
C PRO A 319 -37.69 -4.17 -6.93
N PHE A 320 -36.45 -3.67 -7.02
CA PHE A 320 -35.28 -4.35 -6.47
C PHE A 320 -35.32 -4.39 -4.94
N ILE A 321 -35.57 -3.26 -4.27
CA ILE A 321 -35.66 -3.19 -2.80
C ILE A 321 -36.78 -4.10 -2.29
N LYS A 322 -37.96 -4.01 -2.92
CA LYS A 322 -39.09 -4.88 -2.57
C LYS A 322 -38.70 -6.36 -2.67
N ARG A 323 -38.04 -6.75 -3.76
CA ARG A 323 -37.61 -8.14 -3.95
C ARG A 323 -36.54 -8.56 -2.94
N ALA A 324 -35.59 -7.67 -2.63
CA ALA A 324 -34.57 -7.91 -1.61
C ALA A 324 -35.20 -8.14 -0.23
N HIS A 325 -36.21 -7.35 0.14
CA HIS A 325 -36.96 -7.54 1.39
C HIS A 325 -37.76 -8.84 1.42
N GLU A 326 -38.40 -9.23 0.31
CA GLU A 326 -39.10 -10.53 0.19
C GLU A 326 -38.15 -11.71 0.41
N LEU A 327 -36.90 -11.60 -0.04
CA LEU A 327 -35.85 -12.59 0.19
C LEU A 327 -35.27 -12.52 1.61
N GLY A 328 -35.47 -11.41 2.33
CA GLY A 328 -35.06 -11.20 3.72
C GLY A 328 -33.78 -10.37 3.90
N PHE A 329 -33.26 -9.75 2.85
CA PHE A 329 -32.10 -8.87 2.91
C PHE A 329 -32.43 -7.50 3.52
N ARG A 330 -31.38 -6.80 4.00
CA ARG A 330 -31.43 -5.36 4.32
C ARG A 330 -30.76 -4.57 3.21
N VAL A 331 -31.27 -3.38 2.91
CA VAL A 331 -30.76 -2.53 1.83
C VAL A 331 -30.19 -1.21 2.37
N MET A 332 -28.97 -0.91 1.95
CA MET A 332 -28.26 0.33 2.23
C MET A 332 -28.03 1.14 0.95
N LEU A 333 -28.50 2.39 0.91
CA LEU A 333 -28.30 3.30 -0.21
C LEU A 333 -27.11 4.24 0.03
N HIS A 334 -26.29 4.46 -1.00
CA HIS A 334 -25.19 5.43 -0.98
C HIS A 334 -25.69 6.88 -1.13
N VAL A 335 -25.20 7.79 -0.29
CA VAL A 335 -25.46 9.23 -0.32
C VAL A 335 -24.21 10.00 0.14
N ASN A 336 -24.06 11.27 -0.23
CA ASN A 336 -22.96 12.10 0.27
C ASN A 336 -23.48 13.19 1.23
N TYR A 337 -22.91 13.26 2.43
CA TYR A 337 -23.50 14.02 3.53
C TYR A 337 -23.19 15.53 3.53
N PHE A 338 -22.26 15.99 2.70
CA PHE A 338 -21.88 17.40 2.59
C PHE A 338 -21.75 17.92 1.15
N GLY A 339 -21.94 17.06 0.15
CA GLY A 339 -21.64 17.35 -1.25
C GLY A 339 -22.67 18.27 -1.88
N VAL A 340 -22.21 19.29 -2.61
CA VAL A 340 -23.04 20.09 -3.52
C VAL A 340 -22.36 20.24 -4.87
N ASP A 341 -22.97 19.72 -5.92
CA ASP A 341 -22.52 19.86 -7.29
C ASP A 341 -22.55 21.35 -7.68
N PRO A 342 -21.46 21.92 -8.24
CA PRO A 342 -21.43 23.33 -8.63
C PRO A 342 -22.43 23.70 -9.73
N LEU A 343 -22.99 22.72 -10.45
CA LEU A 343 -24.05 22.91 -11.43
C LEU A 343 -25.45 22.88 -10.80
N ASN A 344 -25.58 22.44 -9.54
CA ASN A 344 -26.85 22.39 -8.85
C ASN A 344 -27.29 23.82 -8.43
N PRO A 345 -28.57 24.20 -8.57
CA PRO A 345 -29.07 25.52 -8.20
C PRO A 345 -28.81 25.91 -6.73
N LEU A 346 -28.69 24.93 -5.83
CA LEU A 346 -28.41 25.16 -4.41
C LEU A 346 -26.96 25.57 -4.14
N TYR A 347 -26.04 25.36 -5.09
CA TYR A 347 -24.63 25.71 -4.90
C TYR A 347 -24.43 27.18 -4.56
N GLN A 348 -25.14 28.09 -5.23
CA GLN A 348 -25.02 29.54 -4.94
C GLN A 348 -25.37 29.87 -3.48
N GLU A 349 -26.31 29.13 -2.89
CA GLU A 349 -26.72 29.33 -1.50
C GLU A 349 -25.67 28.81 -0.50
N PHE A 350 -25.09 27.64 -0.78
CA PHE A 350 -24.17 26.96 0.14
C PHE A 350 -22.69 27.29 -0.09
N GLU A 351 -22.33 27.82 -1.25
CA GLU A 351 -20.96 28.21 -1.62
C GLU A 351 -20.22 29.02 -0.54
N PRO A 352 -20.84 30.00 0.16
CA PRO A 352 -20.16 30.75 1.22
C PRO A 352 -19.66 29.89 2.39
N TYR A 353 -20.26 28.71 2.58
CA TYR A 353 -19.97 27.75 3.66
C TYR A 353 -19.24 26.51 3.15
N GLN A 354 -18.77 26.55 1.90
CA GLN A 354 -17.86 25.55 1.39
C GLN A 354 -16.55 25.59 2.19
N VAL A 355 -16.12 24.42 2.65
CA VAL A 355 -14.89 24.25 3.43
C VAL A 355 -13.70 24.83 2.67
N ARG A 356 -12.83 25.53 3.40
CA ARG A 356 -11.59 26.11 2.89
C ARG A 356 -10.38 25.57 3.61
N ASP A 357 -9.28 25.38 2.88
CA ASP A 357 -8.01 24.97 3.47
C ASP A 357 -7.55 25.98 4.53
N PRO A 358 -7.22 25.56 5.76
CA PRO A 358 -6.68 26.47 6.78
C PRO A 358 -5.29 27.02 6.44
N PHE A 359 -4.60 26.45 5.46
CA PHE A 359 -3.26 26.80 5.02
C PHE A 359 -3.27 27.39 3.59
N GLY A 360 -2.09 27.81 3.11
CA GLY A 360 -1.91 28.31 1.74
C GLY A 360 -2.81 29.51 1.40
N ASN A 361 -3.40 29.49 0.20
CA ASN A 361 -4.32 30.54 -0.29
C ASN A 361 -5.78 30.30 0.14
N HIS A 362 -6.03 29.41 1.09
CA HIS A 362 -7.37 29.07 1.59
C HIS A 362 -8.32 28.59 0.50
N GLU A 363 -7.80 27.71 -0.36
CA GLU A 363 -8.54 27.15 -1.48
C GLU A 363 -9.77 26.39 -1.00
N LYS A 364 -10.86 26.55 -1.76
CA LYS A 364 -12.10 25.81 -1.55
C LYS A 364 -11.86 24.32 -1.76
N GLN A 365 -12.38 23.51 -0.85
CA GLN A 365 -12.25 22.06 -0.91
C GLN A 365 -13.33 21.42 -1.78
N TRP A 366 -12.92 20.46 -2.60
CA TRP A 366 -13.75 19.77 -3.58
C TRP A 366 -13.44 18.28 -3.57
N TRP A 367 -14.43 17.46 -3.90
CA TRP A 367 -14.16 16.22 -4.60
C TRP A 367 -13.96 16.51 -6.07
N LEU A 368 -12.91 15.92 -6.66
CA LEU A 368 -12.62 16.04 -8.09
C LEU A 368 -12.13 14.71 -8.63
N TRP A 369 -12.88 14.10 -9.54
CA TRP A 369 -12.52 12.85 -10.18
C TRP A 369 -12.47 13.02 -11.70
N THR A 370 -11.26 13.32 -12.18
CA THR A 370 -10.97 13.66 -13.59
C THR A 370 -10.97 12.45 -14.53
N ARG A 371 -11.04 11.23 -14.00
CA ARG A 371 -11.11 10.00 -14.81
C ARG A 371 -12.53 9.69 -15.31
N ALA A 372 -13.55 10.34 -14.77
CA ALA A 372 -14.92 10.20 -15.25
C ALA A 372 -15.18 11.18 -16.41
N ASP A 373 -16.06 10.76 -17.32
CA ASP A 373 -16.61 11.61 -18.36
C ASP A 373 -18.14 11.68 -18.25
N PRO A 374 -18.75 12.87 -18.06
CA PRO A 374 -18.09 14.10 -17.64
C PRO A 374 -17.38 13.95 -16.28
N VAL A 375 -16.40 14.83 -16.04
CA VAL A 375 -15.65 14.92 -14.78
C VAL A 375 -16.62 15.06 -13.61
N ILE A 376 -16.42 14.23 -12.59
CA ILE A 376 -17.16 14.32 -11.33
C ILE A 376 -16.53 15.42 -10.48
N LYS A 377 -17.37 16.34 -9.97
CA LYS A 377 -16.94 17.43 -9.10
C LYS A 377 -18.08 17.87 -8.17
N PHE A 378 -17.81 18.00 -6.87
CA PHE A 378 -18.75 18.62 -5.93
C PHE A 378 -18.02 19.30 -4.75
N ALA A 379 -18.65 20.34 -4.21
CA ALA A 379 -18.16 21.15 -3.09
C ALA A 379 -18.42 20.46 -1.75
N TYR A 380 -17.49 20.60 -0.81
CA TYR A 380 -17.68 20.17 0.58
C TYR A 380 -18.32 21.27 1.41
N ILE A 381 -19.58 21.12 1.81
CA ILE A 381 -20.29 22.09 2.64
C ILE A 381 -20.13 21.78 4.12
N ASN A 382 -19.69 22.74 4.92
CA ASN A 382 -19.40 22.49 6.33
C ASN A 382 -20.68 22.14 7.12
N PRO A 383 -20.77 20.93 7.73
CA PRO A 383 -21.94 20.50 8.52
C PRO A 383 -22.20 21.32 9.78
N ALA A 384 -21.29 22.22 10.16
CA ALA A 384 -21.53 23.21 11.21
C ALA A 384 -22.71 24.15 10.88
N LEU A 385 -22.99 24.39 9.59
CA LEU A 385 -24.16 25.17 9.16
C LEU A 385 -25.46 24.43 9.43
N LYS A 386 -26.32 24.98 10.29
CA LYS A 386 -27.63 24.37 10.60
C LYS A 386 -28.53 24.25 9.37
N LYS A 387 -28.53 25.26 8.50
CA LYS A 387 -29.34 25.26 7.27
C LYS A 387 -29.03 24.06 6.38
N TRP A 388 -27.74 23.72 6.24
CA TRP A 388 -27.31 22.51 5.52
C TRP A 388 -27.85 21.24 6.20
N ARG A 389 -27.66 21.11 7.51
CA ARG A 389 -28.14 19.93 8.25
C ARG A 389 -29.65 19.72 8.12
N ASP A 390 -30.42 20.80 8.23
CA ASP A 390 -31.88 20.76 8.07
C ASP A 390 -32.26 20.29 6.66
N HIS A 391 -31.62 20.85 5.63
CA HIS A 391 -31.85 20.46 4.24
C HIS A 391 -31.51 18.99 4.00
N PHE A 392 -30.30 18.56 4.36
CA PHE A 392 -29.85 17.19 4.14
C PHE A 392 -30.70 16.18 4.91
N THR A 393 -31.00 16.45 6.19
CA THR A 393 -31.85 15.57 7.01
C THR A 393 -33.24 15.40 6.40
N ALA A 394 -33.85 16.49 5.90
CA ALA A 394 -35.15 16.42 5.24
C ALA A 394 -35.10 15.59 3.95
N ALA A 395 -34.05 15.75 3.15
CA ALA A 395 -33.83 14.96 1.94
C ALA A 395 -33.70 13.46 2.26
N MET A 396 -32.91 13.10 3.28
CA MET A 396 -32.75 11.71 3.72
C MET A 396 -34.04 11.11 4.28
N ALA A 397 -34.80 11.87 5.06
CA ALA A 397 -36.10 11.45 5.57
C ALA A 397 -37.09 11.15 4.43
N ASN A 398 -37.11 12.01 3.40
CA ASN A 398 -37.96 11.79 2.22
C ASN A 398 -37.49 10.58 1.40
N LEU A 399 -36.17 10.42 1.20
CA LEU A 399 -35.59 9.28 0.48
C LEU A 399 -35.98 7.96 1.15
N CYS A 400 -35.78 7.83 2.46
CA CYS A 400 -36.08 6.61 3.20
C CYS A 400 -37.59 6.31 3.20
N ARG A 401 -38.43 7.34 3.38
CA ARG A 401 -39.90 7.17 3.34
C ARG A 401 -40.39 6.69 1.98
N ARG A 402 -39.78 7.15 0.89
CA ARG A 402 -40.15 6.73 -0.47
C ARG A 402 -39.70 5.31 -0.80
N THR A 403 -38.44 5.01 -0.51
CA THR A 403 -37.78 3.79 -0.99
C THR A 403 -37.90 2.61 -0.04
N GLY A 404 -38.12 2.87 1.26
CA GLY A 404 -38.08 1.83 2.30
C GLY A 404 -36.67 1.33 2.61
N ALA A 405 -35.62 2.07 2.27
CA ALA A 405 -34.23 1.69 2.58
C ALA A 405 -34.04 1.46 4.09
N ASP A 406 -33.32 0.39 4.46
CA ASP A 406 -33.03 0.03 5.85
C ASP A 406 -31.84 0.81 6.41
N ALA A 407 -30.93 1.26 5.54
CA ALA A 407 -29.72 1.98 5.92
C ALA A 407 -29.30 3.03 4.89
N LEU A 408 -28.51 4.00 5.34
CA LEU A 408 -27.85 5.00 4.49
C LEU A 408 -26.34 4.95 4.70
N HIS A 409 -25.59 4.85 3.61
CA HIS A 409 -24.15 5.04 3.61
C HIS A 409 -23.82 6.50 3.31
N LEU A 410 -23.30 7.19 4.32
CA LEU A 410 -22.82 8.56 4.27
C LEU A 410 -21.37 8.54 3.78
N ASP A 411 -21.19 8.90 2.51
CA ASP A 411 -19.91 8.95 1.85
C ASP A 411 -19.00 10.06 2.41
N GLN A 412 -17.69 9.85 2.47
CA GLN A 412 -16.67 10.80 2.93
C GLN A 412 -16.75 11.24 4.40
N THR A 413 -17.34 10.46 5.31
CA THR A 413 -17.46 10.82 6.74
C THR A 413 -16.14 10.98 7.51
N LEU A 414 -15.01 10.53 6.94
CA LEU A 414 -13.67 10.82 7.46
C LEU A 414 -13.23 12.28 7.24
N CYS A 415 -13.79 12.96 6.23
CA CYS A 415 -13.36 14.28 5.79
C CYS A 415 -13.85 15.39 6.74
N ILE A 416 -13.13 15.57 7.85
CA ILE A 416 -13.45 16.57 8.88
C ILE A 416 -12.29 17.58 8.99
N TYR A 417 -12.49 18.77 8.43
CA TYR A 417 -11.46 19.80 8.27
C TYR A 417 -11.47 20.85 9.38
N ASN A 418 -10.29 21.42 9.67
CA ASN A 418 -10.16 22.67 10.40
C ASN A 418 -10.43 23.83 9.43
N ASP A 419 -11.70 24.15 9.22
CA ASP A 419 -12.15 25.06 8.15
C ASP A 419 -11.65 26.51 8.36
N HIS A 420 -11.02 27.10 7.34
CA HIS A 420 -10.59 28.51 7.36
C HIS A 420 -11.75 29.50 7.53
N ASN A 421 -12.98 29.12 7.14
CA ASN A 421 -14.16 29.96 7.44
C ASN A 421 -14.38 30.17 8.95
N GLY A 422 -13.73 29.37 9.79
CA GLY A 422 -13.82 29.42 11.24
C GLY A 422 -15.06 28.72 11.78
N LEU A 423 -15.58 29.23 12.89
CA LEU A 423 -16.82 28.70 13.47
C LEU A 423 -18.02 29.12 12.62
N ILE A 424 -18.84 28.16 12.23
CA ILE A 424 -20.11 28.40 11.52
C ILE A 424 -21.24 28.02 12.48
N ASP A 425 -22.19 28.93 12.68
CA ASP A 425 -23.24 28.81 13.71
C ASP A 425 -22.69 28.49 15.12
N GLY A 426 -21.49 29.00 15.42
CA GLY A 426 -20.79 28.79 16.69
C GLY A 426 -20.16 27.40 16.86
N LEU A 427 -20.14 26.57 15.81
CA LEU A 427 -19.62 25.20 15.85
C LEU A 427 -18.37 25.06 14.97
N THR A 428 -17.45 24.23 15.43
CA THR A 428 -16.41 23.64 14.57
C THR A 428 -17.01 22.60 13.61
N MET A 429 -16.27 22.20 12.58
CA MET A 429 -16.72 21.12 11.69
C MET A 429 -16.88 19.78 12.44
N ILE A 430 -16.08 19.52 13.48
CA ILE A 430 -16.20 18.33 14.34
C ILE A 430 -17.55 18.34 15.08
N GLU A 431 -17.88 19.45 15.74
CA GLU A 431 -19.16 19.60 16.43
C GLU A 431 -20.34 19.59 15.45
N GLY A 432 -20.17 20.17 14.26
CA GLY A 432 -21.14 20.12 13.16
C GLY A 432 -21.44 18.70 12.68
N ASN A 433 -20.41 17.86 12.53
CA ASN A 433 -20.56 16.45 12.17
C ASN A 433 -21.33 15.68 13.25
N ILE A 434 -20.98 15.88 14.53
CA ILE A 434 -21.72 15.28 15.67
C ILE A 434 -23.18 15.73 15.65
N ALA A 435 -23.44 17.02 15.43
CA ALA A 435 -24.79 17.57 15.38
C ALA A 435 -25.61 16.99 14.23
N LEU A 436 -25.02 16.85 13.05
CA LEU A 436 -25.68 16.25 11.89
C LEU A 436 -26.04 14.78 12.12
N HIS A 437 -25.09 13.98 12.59
CA HIS A 437 -25.33 12.56 12.84
C HIS A 437 -26.43 12.37 13.89
N ARG A 438 -26.40 13.15 14.98
CA ARG A 438 -27.48 13.15 15.97
C ARG A 438 -28.83 13.51 15.35
N GLN A 439 -28.88 14.58 14.56
CA GLN A 439 -30.10 15.03 13.89
C GLN A 439 -30.65 13.96 12.91
N LEU A 440 -29.79 13.26 12.18
CA LEU A 440 -30.17 12.13 11.33
C LEU A 440 -30.72 10.98 12.17
N ARG A 441 -30.07 10.61 13.28
CA ARG A 441 -30.56 9.54 14.18
C ARG A 441 -31.91 9.86 14.78
N GLU A 442 -32.17 11.11 15.15
CA GLU A 442 -33.45 11.59 15.67
C GLU A 442 -34.55 11.55 14.60
N ALA A 443 -34.23 11.94 13.37
CA ALA A 443 -35.18 11.95 12.25
C ALA A 443 -35.45 10.56 11.64
N LEU A 444 -34.49 9.64 11.77
CA LEU A 444 -34.50 8.31 11.16
C LEU A 444 -34.15 7.22 12.19
N PRO A 445 -34.97 7.03 13.25
CA PRO A 445 -34.68 6.05 14.31
C PRO A 445 -34.62 4.60 13.78
N ASP A 446 -35.40 4.31 12.74
CA ASP A 446 -35.55 2.99 12.14
C ASP A 446 -34.64 2.73 10.92
N VAL A 447 -33.73 3.65 10.59
CA VAL A 447 -32.76 3.50 9.49
C VAL A 447 -31.35 3.49 10.08
N ALA A 448 -30.50 2.52 9.74
CA ALA A 448 -29.11 2.50 10.19
C ALA A 448 -28.26 3.53 9.42
N LEU A 449 -27.25 4.11 10.08
CA LEU A 449 -26.28 4.97 9.41
C LEU A 449 -24.96 4.22 9.20
N SER A 450 -24.32 4.44 8.07
CA SER A 450 -23.00 3.93 7.75
C SER A 450 -22.06 5.04 7.28
N GLY A 451 -20.76 4.92 7.54
CA GLY A 451 -19.72 5.84 7.04
C GLY A 451 -18.75 5.23 6.02
N GLU A 452 -18.14 6.06 5.16
CA GLU A 452 -17.02 5.67 4.28
C GLU A 452 -15.73 5.37 5.08
N GLY A 453 -15.61 5.92 6.28
CA GLY A 453 -14.61 5.45 7.23
C GLY A 453 -15.00 5.77 8.65
N LEU A 454 -14.09 5.53 9.58
CA LEU A 454 -14.45 5.47 10.99
C LEU A 454 -13.39 6.12 11.89
N ASN A 455 -13.83 7.12 12.64
CA ASN A 455 -13.08 7.77 13.70
C ASN A 455 -14.00 7.94 14.94
N GLU A 456 -13.45 8.40 16.06
CA GLU A 456 -14.21 8.56 17.30
C GLU A 456 -15.28 9.68 17.28
N VAL A 457 -15.33 10.48 16.22
CA VAL A 457 -16.39 11.48 15.99
C VAL A 457 -17.62 10.79 15.41
N THR A 458 -17.46 10.02 14.33
CA THR A 458 -18.57 9.41 13.58
C THR A 458 -19.05 8.09 14.17
N CYS A 459 -18.16 7.31 14.81
CA CYS A 459 -18.49 6.02 15.43
C CYS A 459 -19.59 6.12 16.51
N ARG A 460 -19.87 7.33 17.01
CA ARG A 460 -20.89 7.58 18.03
C ARG A 460 -22.30 7.28 17.53
N TYR A 461 -22.53 7.37 16.22
CA TYR A 461 -23.86 7.26 15.61
C TYR A 461 -23.90 6.38 14.35
N GLU A 462 -22.75 6.01 13.78
CA GLU A 462 -22.65 5.07 12.67
C GLU A 462 -22.74 3.61 13.16
N ALA A 463 -23.75 2.89 12.68
CA ALA A 463 -23.95 1.47 12.93
C ALA A 463 -23.00 0.61 12.08
N PHE A 464 -22.66 1.06 10.88
CA PHE A 464 -21.71 0.41 9.98
C PHE A 464 -20.61 1.37 9.53
N ALA A 465 -19.45 0.87 9.11
CA ALA A 465 -18.47 1.69 8.43
C ALA A 465 -17.56 0.84 7.55
N GLN A 466 -17.05 1.45 6.48
CA GLN A 466 -16.00 0.86 5.65
C GLN A 466 -14.63 0.96 6.33
N ARG A 467 -13.68 0.11 5.90
CA ARG A 467 -12.26 0.26 6.25
C ARG A 467 -11.37 0.33 5.02
N HIS A 468 -10.56 1.38 5.00
CA HIS A 468 -9.55 1.64 3.98
C HIS A 468 -8.27 0.89 4.31
N VAL A 469 -7.60 0.36 3.29
CA VAL A 469 -6.29 -0.28 3.46
C VAL A 469 -5.17 0.66 3.03
N TRP A 470 -4.28 0.94 3.96
CA TRP A 470 -3.07 1.70 3.65
C TRP A 470 -2.11 0.83 2.82
N GLY A 471 -1.56 1.41 1.75
CA GLY A 471 -0.71 0.67 0.81
C GLY A 471 -1.45 -0.01 -0.34
N LEU A 472 -2.76 0.21 -0.50
CA LEU A 472 -3.53 -0.24 -1.66
C LEU A 472 -3.93 0.94 -2.55
N ASP A 473 -3.61 0.85 -3.84
CA ASP A 473 -4.16 1.69 -4.91
C ASP A 473 -5.15 0.85 -5.71
N HIS A 474 -6.40 0.90 -5.28
CA HIS A 474 -7.48 0.13 -5.89
C HIS A 474 -7.81 0.58 -7.31
N THR A 475 -7.54 1.84 -7.66
CA THR A 475 -7.85 2.37 -8.99
C THR A 475 -6.84 1.91 -10.03
N GLN A 476 -5.60 1.64 -9.62
CA GLN A 476 -4.54 1.09 -10.47
C GLN A 476 -4.31 -0.41 -10.28
N GLY A 477 -5.04 -1.06 -9.37
CA GLY A 477 -4.87 -2.48 -9.04
C GLY A 477 -3.50 -2.80 -8.45
N ARG A 478 -2.87 -1.86 -7.74
CA ARG A 478 -1.52 -1.99 -7.18
C ARG A 478 -1.54 -2.03 -5.66
N TRP A 479 -0.56 -2.71 -5.08
CA TRP A 479 -0.37 -2.74 -3.63
C TRP A 479 1.10 -2.62 -3.25
N HIS A 480 1.34 -2.23 -2.00
CA HIS A 480 2.65 -2.16 -1.37
C HIS A 480 2.64 -3.04 -0.12
N ARG A 481 3.04 -4.31 -0.29
CA ARG A 481 2.93 -5.34 0.75
C ARG A 481 3.47 -4.94 2.15
N PRO A 482 4.63 -4.27 2.28
CA PRO A 482 5.10 -3.82 3.60
C PRO A 482 4.14 -2.87 4.35
N TRP A 483 3.25 -2.17 3.64
CA TRP A 483 2.20 -1.37 4.27
C TRP A 483 1.00 -2.22 4.71
N LEU A 484 0.72 -3.33 4.00
CA LEU A 484 -0.28 -4.32 4.40
C LEU A 484 0.17 -5.02 5.68
N GLU A 485 1.44 -5.46 5.74
CA GLU A 485 2.09 -6.07 6.91
C GLU A 485 2.12 -5.14 8.14
N ALA A 486 2.06 -3.82 7.93
CA ALA A 486 1.99 -2.84 9.00
C ALA A 486 0.57 -2.70 9.60
N SER A 487 -0.44 -3.37 9.05
CA SER A 487 -1.82 -3.33 9.57
C SER A 487 -1.88 -3.84 11.01
N HIS A 488 -2.62 -3.13 11.85
CA HIS A 488 -2.69 -3.45 13.29
C HIS A 488 -4.12 -3.25 13.84
N PRO A 489 -4.60 -4.10 14.77
CA PRO A 489 -5.97 -4.03 15.31
C PRO A 489 -6.29 -2.80 16.19
N ILE A 490 -5.35 -1.90 16.46
CA ILE A 490 -5.52 -0.85 17.48
C ILE A 490 -6.75 0.05 17.24
N SER A 491 -7.01 0.49 16.01
CA SER A 491 -8.24 1.25 15.70
C SER A 491 -9.50 0.40 15.90
N SER A 492 -9.46 -0.86 15.48
CA SER A 492 -10.59 -1.77 15.63
C SER A 492 -10.88 -2.08 17.11
N TYR A 493 -9.84 -2.21 17.94
CA TYR A 493 -9.98 -2.38 19.38
C TYR A 493 -10.73 -1.23 20.05
N LEU A 494 -10.53 -0.01 19.55
CA LEU A 494 -11.17 1.21 20.05
C LEU A 494 -12.57 1.45 19.48
N LEU A 495 -12.82 1.09 18.21
CA LEU A 495 -13.99 1.57 17.47
C LEU A 495 -14.98 0.46 17.09
N ARG A 496 -14.51 -0.77 16.84
CA ARG A 496 -15.34 -1.92 16.41
C ARG A 496 -16.42 -2.35 17.42
N PRO A 497 -16.28 -2.14 18.76
CA PRO A 497 -17.37 -2.42 19.70
C PRO A 497 -18.66 -1.61 19.45
N TYR A 498 -18.58 -0.48 18.75
CA TYR A 498 -19.71 0.44 18.56
C TYR A 498 -20.22 0.48 17.11
N THR A 499 -19.41 0.03 16.16
CA THR A 499 -19.71 0.07 14.72
C THR A 499 -19.30 -1.24 14.04
N VAL A 500 -20.18 -1.82 13.23
CA VAL A 500 -19.90 -3.01 12.43
C VAL A 500 -19.06 -2.61 11.21
N ILE A 501 -17.85 -3.13 11.11
CA ILE A 501 -16.95 -2.81 10.02
C ILE A 501 -17.14 -3.78 8.84
N TYR A 502 -17.20 -3.25 7.62
CA TYR A 502 -17.17 -3.99 6.36
C TYR A 502 -16.13 -3.43 5.38
N GLY A 503 -15.89 -4.10 4.25
CA GLY A 503 -14.85 -3.72 3.29
C GLY A 503 -15.17 -2.42 2.52
N TYR A 504 -14.13 -1.65 2.19
CA TYR A 504 -14.19 -0.44 1.36
C TYR A 504 -14.91 -0.67 0.02
N LEU A 505 -15.60 0.36 -0.49
CA LEU A 505 -16.27 0.33 -1.79
C LEU A 505 -15.33 -0.10 -2.93
N GLY A 506 -14.06 0.30 -2.87
CA GLY A 506 -13.02 -0.09 -3.83
C GLY A 506 -12.39 -1.47 -3.62
N CYS A 507 -12.83 -2.26 -2.64
CA CYS A 507 -12.24 -3.59 -2.40
C CYS A 507 -12.41 -4.51 -3.62
N ALA A 508 -11.44 -5.39 -3.85
CA ALA A 508 -11.49 -6.30 -4.98
C ALA A 508 -12.51 -7.44 -4.75
N PRO A 509 -13.18 -7.95 -5.80
CA PRO A 509 -13.93 -9.19 -5.73
C PRO A 509 -12.97 -10.40 -5.60
N PRO A 510 -13.37 -11.53 -4.99
CA PRO A 510 -12.51 -12.73 -4.85
C PRO A 510 -11.90 -13.26 -6.16
N GLU A 511 -12.55 -12.99 -7.29
CA GLU A 511 -12.12 -13.37 -8.63
C GLU A 511 -10.88 -12.60 -9.12
N GLN A 512 -10.54 -11.47 -8.50
CA GLN A 512 -9.31 -10.72 -8.77
C GLN A 512 -8.11 -11.22 -7.93
N ASP A 513 -8.20 -12.44 -7.40
CA ASP A 513 -7.13 -13.27 -6.85
C ASP A 513 -6.13 -12.51 -5.95
N GLN A 514 -4.95 -12.14 -6.47
CA GLN A 514 -3.90 -11.47 -5.70
C GLN A 514 -4.34 -10.11 -5.15
N LEU A 515 -5.13 -9.33 -5.90
CA LEU A 515 -5.62 -8.05 -5.39
C LEU A 515 -6.60 -8.27 -4.24
N TYR A 516 -7.48 -9.27 -4.34
CA TYR A 516 -8.35 -9.68 -3.23
C TYR A 516 -7.55 -10.12 -2.01
N ALA A 517 -6.52 -10.95 -2.21
CA ALA A 517 -5.65 -11.41 -1.14
C ALA A 517 -4.88 -10.26 -0.46
N ALA A 518 -4.45 -9.24 -1.22
CA ALA A 518 -3.83 -8.04 -0.67
C ALA A 518 -4.79 -7.24 0.24
N TRP A 519 -6.07 -7.10 -0.14
CA TRP A 519 -7.09 -6.52 0.74
C TRP A 519 -7.28 -7.35 2.01
N ARG A 520 -7.27 -8.68 1.86
CA ARG A 520 -7.46 -9.64 2.95
C ARG A 520 -6.36 -9.62 3.98
N GLU A 521 -5.10 -9.51 3.56
CA GLU A 521 -3.94 -9.43 4.47
C GLU A 521 -4.13 -8.33 5.53
N ALA A 522 -4.68 -7.18 5.14
CA ALA A 522 -5.00 -6.11 6.08
C ALA A 522 -6.29 -6.36 6.88
N TYR A 523 -7.37 -6.79 6.21
CA TYR A 523 -8.69 -6.98 6.84
C TYR A 523 -8.72 -8.02 7.96
N GLU A 524 -7.85 -9.03 7.90
CA GLU A 524 -7.73 -10.07 8.93
C GLU A 524 -7.32 -9.52 10.30
N HIS A 525 -6.77 -8.29 10.35
CA HIS A 525 -6.43 -7.59 11.59
C HIS A 525 -7.56 -6.72 12.17
N TRP A 526 -8.70 -6.56 11.49
CA TRP A 526 -9.67 -5.51 11.83
C TRP A 526 -11.08 -6.00 12.17
N GLY A 527 -11.35 -7.30 12.04
CA GLY A 527 -12.69 -7.85 12.27
C GLY A 527 -13.71 -7.31 11.28
N VAL A 528 -13.27 -7.11 10.04
CA VAL A 528 -14.11 -6.79 8.88
C VAL A 528 -15.01 -7.97 8.61
N ILE A 529 -16.33 -7.75 8.54
CA ILE A 529 -17.26 -8.82 8.17
C ILE A 529 -17.05 -9.20 6.69
N PRO A 530 -17.29 -10.47 6.30
CA PRO A 530 -17.27 -10.90 4.91
C PRO A 530 -17.97 -9.91 3.97
N THR A 531 -17.19 -9.31 3.06
CA THR A 531 -17.67 -8.31 2.10
C THR A 531 -17.46 -8.81 0.67
N LEU A 532 -18.54 -8.89 -0.10
CA LEU A 532 -18.56 -9.47 -1.45
C LEU A 532 -18.92 -8.43 -2.50
N LYS A 533 -18.15 -8.41 -3.60
CA LYS A 533 -18.63 -7.92 -4.91
C LYS A 533 -18.97 -9.15 -5.75
N PRO A 534 -20.25 -9.45 -6.00
CA PRO A 534 -20.66 -10.76 -6.49
C PRO A 534 -20.56 -10.87 -8.01
N SER A 535 -20.33 -12.10 -8.48
CA SER A 535 -20.56 -12.50 -9.88
C SER A 535 -21.45 -13.75 -9.93
N LEU A 536 -22.22 -13.91 -11.01
CA LEU A 536 -23.02 -15.13 -11.21
C LEU A 536 -22.16 -16.38 -11.28
N ALA A 537 -20.96 -16.29 -11.87
CA ALA A 537 -20.03 -17.40 -12.01
C ALA A 537 -19.60 -17.93 -10.64
N SER A 538 -19.13 -17.06 -9.74
CA SER A 538 -18.69 -17.48 -8.40
C SER A 538 -19.84 -17.91 -7.49
N LEU A 539 -21.04 -17.34 -7.65
CA LEU A 539 -22.22 -17.80 -6.91
C LEU A 539 -22.61 -19.24 -7.31
N ALA A 540 -22.51 -19.55 -8.60
CA ALA A 540 -22.80 -20.88 -9.13
C ALA A 540 -21.72 -21.89 -8.70
N GLU A 541 -20.46 -21.63 -9.04
CA GLU A 541 -19.34 -22.56 -8.89
C GLU A 541 -18.10 -21.83 -8.30
N PRO A 542 -18.08 -21.61 -6.98
CA PRO A 542 -16.96 -20.91 -6.36
C PRO A 542 -15.69 -21.78 -6.37
N THR A 543 -14.57 -21.18 -6.74
CA THR A 543 -13.22 -21.78 -6.71
C THR A 543 -12.21 -20.78 -6.14
N GLY A 544 -10.99 -21.22 -5.83
CA GLY A 544 -9.93 -20.32 -5.33
C GLY A 544 -10.38 -19.50 -4.11
N PHE A 545 -10.07 -18.20 -4.12
CA PHE A 545 -10.50 -17.28 -3.07
C PHE A 545 -12.02 -17.07 -3.00
N ALA A 546 -12.78 -17.28 -4.09
CA ALA A 546 -14.23 -17.22 -4.03
C ALA A 546 -14.81 -18.36 -3.17
N ARG A 547 -14.25 -19.57 -3.29
CA ARG A 547 -14.61 -20.69 -2.40
C ARG A 547 -14.26 -20.36 -0.95
N GLN A 548 -13.02 -19.91 -0.71
CA GLN A 548 -12.57 -19.53 0.61
C GLN A 548 -13.49 -18.47 1.24
N PHE A 549 -13.87 -17.43 0.48
CA PHE A 549 -14.80 -16.41 0.91
C PHE A 549 -16.14 -17.00 1.38
N PHE A 550 -16.75 -17.91 0.61
CA PHE A 550 -18.03 -18.49 0.98
C PHE A 550 -17.94 -19.46 2.17
N ASP A 551 -16.82 -20.18 2.33
CA ASP A 551 -16.56 -21.02 3.50
C ASP A 551 -16.50 -20.16 4.77
N GLU A 552 -15.81 -19.02 4.71
CA GLU A 552 -15.75 -18.05 5.80
C GLU A 552 -17.09 -17.36 6.05
N ALA A 553 -17.78 -16.89 5.01
CA ALA A 553 -19.09 -16.26 5.15
C ALA A 553 -20.11 -17.21 5.79
N ALA A 554 -20.09 -18.49 5.39
CA ALA A 554 -20.91 -19.53 6.01
C ALA A 554 -20.56 -19.73 7.48
N PHE A 555 -19.27 -19.72 7.85
CA PHE A 555 -18.84 -19.78 9.25
C PHE A 555 -19.35 -18.57 10.05
N TRP A 556 -19.14 -17.35 9.54
CA TRP A 556 -19.61 -16.11 10.17
C TRP A 556 -21.12 -16.13 10.44
N GLN A 557 -21.93 -16.56 9.46
CA GLN A 557 -23.39 -16.58 9.56
C GLN A 557 -23.95 -17.74 10.38
N ARG A 558 -23.43 -18.96 10.21
CA ARG A 558 -23.94 -20.17 10.91
C ARG A 558 -23.56 -20.19 12.37
N GLU A 559 -22.33 -19.82 12.69
CA GLU A 559 -21.81 -19.82 14.06
C GLU A 559 -22.06 -18.47 14.76
N ARG A 560 -22.72 -17.54 14.06
CA ARG A 560 -23.06 -16.18 14.50
C ARG A 560 -21.87 -15.46 15.13
N VAL A 561 -20.75 -15.46 14.42
CA VAL A 561 -19.46 -14.95 14.89
C VAL A 561 -19.55 -13.48 15.32
N GLU A 562 -18.86 -13.18 16.41
CA GLU A 562 -18.69 -11.86 17.03
C GLU A 562 -17.21 -11.60 17.32
N ILE A 563 -16.87 -10.35 17.62
CA ILE A 563 -15.51 -9.95 18.01
C ILE A 563 -15.24 -10.29 19.47
N ASP A 564 -14.00 -10.61 19.83
CA ASP A 564 -13.62 -10.89 21.23
C ASP A 564 -12.47 -10.00 21.74
N MET A 565 -12.76 -8.71 21.92
CA MET A 565 -11.76 -7.69 22.29
C MET A 565 -11.16 -7.89 23.69
N ASP A 566 -11.89 -8.54 24.58
CA ASP A 566 -11.49 -8.72 25.98
C ASP A 566 -10.96 -10.15 26.25
N GLY A 567 -11.05 -11.04 25.26
CA GLY A 567 -10.47 -12.37 25.32
C GLY A 567 -8.93 -12.39 25.24
N PRO A 568 -8.31 -13.56 25.44
CA PRO A 568 -6.88 -13.72 25.23
C PRO A 568 -6.48 -13.43 23.78
N TRP A 569 -5.40 -12.70 23.62
CA TRP A 569 -4.86 -12.28 22.32
C TRP A 569 -3.36 -12.61 22.30
N PRO A 570 -3.00 -13.91 22.18
CA PRO A 570 -1.60 -14.32 22.07
C PRO A 570 -0.98 -13.81 20.76
N SER A 571 0.35 -13.86 20.67
CA SER A 571 1.11 -13.28 19.55
C SER A 571 0.87 -13.94 18.20
N ASP A 572 0.32 -15.15 18.17
CA ASP A 572 -0.05 -15.90 16.97
C ASP A 572 -1.50 -15.59 16.50
N VAL A 573 -2.24 -14.75 17.23
CA VAL A 573 -3.58 -14.29 16.87
C VAL A 573 -3.51 -12.89 16.26
N ALA A 574 -3.88 -12.79 14.99
CA ALA A 574 -4.04 -11.50 14.30
C ALA A 574 -5.30 -10.77 14.79
N PHE A 575 -6.40 -11.50 14.98
CA PHE A 575 -7.66 -10.92 15.49
C PHE A 575 -8.56 -11.96 16.18
N PRO A 576 -9.00 -11.72 17.43
CA PRO A 576 -9.79 -12.66 18.21
C PRO A 576 -11.28 -12.54 17.90
N LEU A 577 -11.92 -13.70 17.80
CA LEU A 577 -13.33 -13.87 17.49
C LEU A 577 -13.96 -14.86 18.48
N ARG A 578 -15.29 -14.83 18.55
CA ARG A 578 -16.06 -15.78 19.36
C ARG A 578 -17.35 -16.14 18.65
N THR A 579 -17.72 -17.41 18.70
CA THR A 579 -19.00 -17.91 18.20
C THR A 579 -20.12 -17.68 19.22
N ALA A 580 -21.38 -17.73 18.80
CA ALA A 580 -22.51 -17.50 19.70
C ALA A 580 -22.63 -18.55 20.84
N ASP A 581 -22.08 -19.75 20.65
CA ASP A 581 -21.99 -20.78 21.70
C ASP A 581 -20.76 -20.65 22.62
N GLY A 582 -19.95 -19.61 22.43
CA GLY A 582 -18.82 -19.26 23.29
C GLY A 582 -17.49 -19.90 22.90
N ARG A 583 -17.40 -20.66 21.80
CA ARG A 583 -16.10 -21.16 21.32
C ARG A 583 -15.21 -20.01 20.83
N ARG A 584 -13.91 -20.16 21.09
CA ARG A 584 -12.90 -19.24 20.58
C ARG A 584 -12.65 -19.48 19.10
N ALA A 585 -12.62 -18.39 18.36
CA ALA A 585 -12.18 -18.34 16.98
C ALA A 585 -11.15 -17.24 16.81
N ALA A 586 -10.35 -17.30 15.74
CA ALA A 586 -9.36 -16.27 15.48
C ALA A 586 -8.93 -16.27 14.03
N HIS A 587 -8.64 -15.08 13.51
CA HIS A 587 -7.64 -14.95 12.47
C HIS A 587 -6.26 -15.07 13.12
N THR A 588 -5.41 -15.92 12.56
CA THR A 588 -4.04 -16.16 13.03
C THR A 588 -3.05 -15.38 12.17
N THR A 589 -1.86 -15.10 12.72
CA THR A 589 -0.79 -14.40 12.01
C THR A 589 -0.19 -15.20 10.84
N ASP A 590 -0.51 -16.49 10.73
CA ASP A 590 -0.11 -17.36 9.62
C ASP A 590 -1.19 -17.55 8.54
N GLY A 591 -2.21 -16.67 8.53
CA GLY A 591 -3.21 -16.58 7.46
C GLY A 591 -4.36 -17.59 7.56
N ARG A 592 -4.64 -18.13 8.76
CA ARG A 592 -5.78 -19.04 8.98
C ARG A 592 -6.92 -18.35 9.70
N LEU A 593 -8.14 -18.77 9.37
CA LEU A 593 -9.30 -18.59 10.26
C LEU A 593 -9.57 -19.92 10.95
N VAL A 594 -9.54 -19.94 12.28
CA VAL A 594 -9.73 -21.14 13.09
C VAL A 594 -10.87 -20.98 14.10
N CYS A 595 -11.51 -22.09 14.48
CA CYS A 595 -12.48 -22.17 15.57
C CYS A 595 -12.18 -23.42 16.41
N GLY A 596 -11.60 -23.25 17.60
CA GLY A 596 -10.92 -24.33 18.32
C GLY A 596 -9.81 -24.95 17.45
N GLU A 597 -9.86 -26.26 17.25
CA GLU A 597 -8.92 -26.99 16.37
C GLU A 597 -9.38 -27.04 14.91
N ARG A 598 -10.60 -26.57 14.60
CA ARG A 598 -11.15 -26.59 13.23
C ARG A 598 -10.59 -25.43 12.43
N GLU A 599 -9.83 -25.73 11.39
CA GLU A 599 -9.48 -24.77 10.34
C GLU A 599 -10.71 -24.50 9.46
N ILE A 600 -11.08 -23.23 9.33
CA ILE A 600 -12.19 -22.77 8.47
C ILE A 600 -11.65 -22.41 7.09
N SER A 601 -10.53 -21.70 7.07
CA SER A 601 -9.84 -21.29 5.85
C SER A 601 -8.35 -21.06 6.11
N ARG A 602 -7.57 -21.05 5.03
CA ARG A 602 -6.14 -20.76 5.05
C ARG A 602 -5.71 -20.09 3.75
N ALA A 603 -5.14 -18.90 3.87
CA ALA A 603 -4.35 -18.27 2.82
C ALA A 603 -2.87 -18.49 3.14
N VAL A 604 -2.10 -18.98 2.17
CA VAL A 604 -0.65 -19.20 2.32
C VAL A 604 0.11 -18.18 1.50
N SER A 605 1.11 -17.56 2.13
CA SER A 605 2.03 -16.62 1.48
C SER A 605 3.41 -16.68 2.15
N GLY A 606 4.42 -16.03 1.57
CA GLY A 606 5.77 -15.93 2.16
C GLY A 606 6.59 -17.23 2.13
N VAL A 607 6.11 -18.27 1.43
CA VAL A 607 6.76 -19.59 1.39
C VAL A 607 6.90 -20.12 -0.04
N ASN A 608 7.95 -20.90 -0.29
CA ASN A 608 8.14 -21.63 -1.55
C ASN A 608 7.62 -23.09 -1.51
N ARG A 609 7.32 -23.61 -0.30
CA ARG A 609 6.80 -24.96 -0.07
C ARG A 609 5.85 -25.04 1.12
N ILE A 610 4.94 -26.01 1.09
CA ILE A 610 3.99 -26.32 2.16
C ILE A 610 3.97 -27.83 2.38
N GLU A 611 4.27 -28.27 3.60
CA GLU A 611 4.15 -29.68 4.02
C GLU A 611 2.67 -30.03 4.33
N GLY A 612 2.29 -31.29 4.09
CA GLY A 612 0.96 -31.82 4.37
C GLY A 612 0.21 -32.28 3.12
N PRO A 613 -0.99 -32.86 3.23
CA PRO A 613 -1.70 -33.50 2.12
C PRO A 613 -2.57 -32.55 1.28
N GLY A 614 -2.74 -31.29 1.69
CA GLY A 614 -3.70 -30.36 1.09
C GLY A 614 -3.32 -29.87 -0.31
N THR A 615 -4.22 -29.06 -0.88
CA THR A 615 -4.20 -28.59 -2.26
C THR A 615 -4.28 -27.07 -2.34
N ILE A 616 -3.73 -26.52 -3.43
CA ILE A 616 -4.04 -25.17 -3.92
C ILE A 616 -4.77 -25.38 -5.26
N PRO A 617 -5.94 -24.77 -5.49
CA PRO A 617 -6.68 -24.96 -6.75
C PRO A 617 -5.82 -24.63 -7.96
N GLY A 618 -5.80 -25.53 -8.94
CA GLY A 618 -5.00 -25.37 -10.16
C GLY A 618 -3.49 -25.61 -10.00
N TRP A 619 -2.97 -25.73 -8.77
CA TRP A 619 -1.53 -25.94 -8.55
C TRP A 619 -1.11 -27.38 -8.88
N ARG A 620 -0.09 -27.52 -9.73
CA ARG A 620 0.36 -28.81 -10.28
C ARG A 620 1.82 -29.14 -9.94
N ALA A 621 2.40 -28.54 -8.90
CA ALA A 621 3.74 -28.89 -8.42
C ALA A 621 3.67 -29.41 -6.99
N PHE A 622 3.72 -30.74 -6.86
CA PHE A 622 3.52 -31.45 -5.61
C PHE A 622 4.03 -32.89 -5.66
N ASP A 623 4.37 -33.44 -4.50
CA ASP A 623 4.61 -34.87 -4.30
C ASP A 623 3.57 -35.45 -3.32
N ASP A 624 3.82 -36.64 -2.77
CA ASP A 624 2.96 -37.29 -1.77
C ASP A 624 2.95 -36.58 -0.41
N LYS A 625 3.91 -35.69 -0.14
CA LYS A 625 4.14 -35.06 1.16
C LYS A 625 3.91 -33.55 1.18
N ARG A 626 4.11 -32.86 0.05
CA ARG A 626 4.17 -31.39 0.01
C ARG A 626 3.78 -30.76 -1.33
N LEU A 627 3.36 -29.50 -1.26
CA LEU A 627 3.30 -28.56 -2.39
C LEU A 627 4.64 -27.81 -2.43
N PHE A 628 5.17 -27.54 -3.62
CA PHE A 628 6.43 -26.79 -3.78
C PHE A 628 6.42 -25.94 -5.03
N GLY A 629 7.44 -25.09 -5.18
CA GLY A 629 7.55 -24.18 -6.30
C GLY A 629 6.69 -22.92 -6.16
N LEU A 630 6.17 -22.62 -4.97
CA LEU A 630 5.30 -21.46 -4.74
C LEU A 630 6.10 -20.17 -4.79
N ASP A 631 5.47 -19.08 -5.18
CA ASP A 631 6.06 -17.74 -5.11
C ASP A 631 5.84 -17.13 -3.71
N PRO A 632 6.91 -16.86 -2.93
CA PRO A 632 6.77 -16.23 -1.63
C PRO A 632 6.09 -14.85 -1.66
N GLU A 633 6.12 -14.18 -2.81
CA GLU A 633 5.50 -12.86 -3.01
C GLU A 633 3.99 -12.93 -3.32
N ARG A 634 3.41 -14.13 -3.42
CA ARG A 634 1.99 -14.36 -3.74
C ARG A 634 1.22 -14.98 -2.60
N TRP A 635 -0.10 -14.88 -2.68
CA TRP A 635 -1.06 -15.55 -1.81
C TRP A 635 -1.76 -16.68 -2.54
N TYR A 636 -2.00 -17.78 -1.82
CA TYR A 636 -2.65 -18.96 -2.34
C TYR A 636 -3.76 -19.44 -1.39
N PRO A 637 -4.99 -19.64 -1.87
CA PRO A 637 -6.02 -20.29 -1.07
C PRO A 637 -5.67 -21.78 -0.93
N TYR A 638 -5.54 -22.25 0.30
CA TYR A 638 -5.17 -23.63 0.63
C TYR A 638 -6.36 -24.38 1.20
N PHE A 639 -6.55 -25.61 0.74
CA PHE A 639 -7.61 -26.49 1.20
C PHE A 639 -7.06 -27.84 1.65
N SER A 640 -7.65 -28.40 2.69
CA SER A 640 -7.22 -29.68 3.28
C SER A 640 -7.56 -30.92 2.43
N GLU A 641 -8.25 -30.77 1.30
CA GLU A 641 -8.56 -31.91 0.43
C GLU A 641 -7.29 -32.56 -0.12
N PRO A 642 -7.28 -33.90 -0.30
CA PRO A 642 -6.14 -34.60 -0.85
C PRO A 642 -5.93 -34.26 -2.33
N ARG A 643 -4.67 -34.26 -2.74
CA ARG A 643 -4.25 -33.99 -4.12
C ARG A 643 -4.71 -35.07 -5.09
N LYS A 644 -5.03 -34.66 -6.31
CA LYS A 644 -5.36 -35.57 -7.43
C LYS A 644 -4.10 -35.94 -8.19
N ALA A 645 -3.47 -37.06 -7.85
CA ALA A 645 -2.24 -37.54 -8.50
C ALA A 645 -2.44 -38.14 -9.91
N SER A 646 -3.69 -38.29 -10.39
CA SER A 646 -3.99 -38.87 -11.70
C SER A 646 -3.71 -37.94 -12.88
N GLY A 647 -3.77 -36.62 -12.66
CA GLY A 647 -3.47 -35.61 -13.69
C GLY A 647 -1.98 -35.31 -13.78
N LEU A 648 -1.56 -34.67 -14.87
CA LEU A 648 -0.19 -34.22 -15.04
C LEU A 648 0.23 -33.26 -13.93
N HIS A 649 1.33 -33.57 -13.25
CA HIS A 649 1.93 -32.72 -12.22
C HIS A 649 3.45 -32.89 -12.17
N VAL A 650 4.14 -31.85 -11.69
CA VAL A 650 5.56 -31.89 -11.34
C VAL A 650 5.69 -32.55 -9.98
N CYS A 651 6.35 -33.71 -9.93
CA CYS A 651 6.58 -34.49 -8.70
C CYS A 651 8.00 -34.37 -8.15
N GLN A 652 8.91 -33.72 -8.89
CA GLN A 652 10.26 -33.41 -8.43
C GLN A 652 10.74 -32.13 -9.10
N LEU A 653 11.30 -31.22 -8.29
CA LEU A 653 11.89 -29.96 -8.72
C LEU A 653 13.05 -29.60 -7.77
N PRO A 654 14.15 -28.99 -8.24
CA PRO A 654 15.18 -28.44 -7.37
C PRO A 654 14.63 -27.40 -6.40
N GLU A 655 15.25 -27.30 -5.22
CA GLU A 655 14.90 -26.27 -4.23
C GLU A 655 15.24 -24.87 -4.75
N GLY A 656 14.49 -23.85 -4.29
CA GLY A 656 14.74 -22.46 -4.66
C GLY A 656 14.24 -22.07 -6.06
N LEU A 657 13.40 -22.90 -6.69
CA LEU A 657 12.70 -22.58 -7.93
C LEU A 657 11.24 -22.25 -7.67
N ILE A 658 10.68 -21.35 -8.48
CA ILE A 658 9.25 -21.04 -8.57
C ILE A 658 8.73 -21.67 -9.84
N VAL A 659 7.58 -22.32 -9.74
CA VAL A 659 6.84 -22.85 -10.88
C VAL A 659 5.92 -21.74 -11.38
N GLU A 660 6.21 -21.24 -12.57
CA GLU A 660 5.39 -20.20 -13.21
C GLU A 660 4.22 -20.79 -13.97
N ALA A 661 4.37 -21.99 -14.54
CA ALA A 661 3.29 -22.65 -15.25
C ALA A 661 3.55 -24.15 -15.37
N VAL A 662 2.49 -24.94 -15.25
CA VAL A 662 2.45 -26.36 -15.64
C VAL A 662 1.22 -26.57 -16.50
N ILE A 663 1.42 -26.78 -17.79
CA ILE A 663 0.34 -26.80 -18.78
C ILE A 663 0.39 -28.11 -19.56
N GLU A 664 -0.78 -28.63 -19.92
CA GLU A 664 -0.96 -29.86 -20.69
C GLU A 664 -1.92 -29.62 -21.85
N THR A 665 -1.46 -29.85 -23.07
CA THR A 665 -2.27 -29.96 -24.28
C THR A 665 -2.39 -31.44 -24.68
N PRO A 666 -3.22 -31.79 -25.68
CA PRO A 666 -3.34 -33.17 -26.14
C PRO A 666 -2.04 -33.82 -26.63
N ASP A 667 -1.01 -33.06 -27.00
CA ASP A 667 0.24 -33.50 -27.63
C ASP A 667 1.53 -32.91 -27.01
N LEU A 668 1.41 -31.93 -26.12
CA LEU A 668 2.52 -31.22 -25.47
C LEU A 668 2.24 -31.00 -23.99
N ALA A 669 3.26 -31.07 -23.15
CA ALA A 669 3.25 -30.51 -21.80
C ALA A 669 4.38 -29.49 -21.63
N MET A 670 4.15 -28.46 -20.83
CA MET A 670 5.13 -27.41 -20.55
C MET A 670 5.28 -27.23 -19.05
N VAL A 671 6.52 -27.23 -18.57
CA VAL A 671 6.86 -26.76 -17.23
C VAL A 671 7.75 -25.55 -17.36
N ARG A 672 7.28 -24.39 -16.87
CA ARG A 672 8.06 -23.15 -16.83
C ARG A 672 8.42 -22.83 -15.40
N THR A 673 9.69 -22.55 -15.17
CA THR A 673 10.25 -22.23 -13.86
C THR A 673 11.10 -20.97 -13.93
N ARG A 674 11.15 -20.25 -12.82
CA ARG A 674 12.11 -19.17 -12.57
C ARG A 674 12.81 -19.39 -11.23
N THR A 675 13.93 -18.71 -11.00
CA THR A 675 14.53 -18.70 -9.66
C THR A 675 13.54 -18.07 -8.68
N ALA A 676 13.39 -18.66 -7.50
CA ALA A 676 12.90 -17.93 -6.34
C ALA A 676 13.94 -16.85 -6.03
N VAL A 677 13.77 -15.67 -6.64
CA VAL A 677 14.72 -14.57 -6.53
C VAL A 677 15.00 -14.34 -5.05
N SER A 678 16.24 -14.61 -4.63
CA SER A 678 16.72 -14.10 -3.34
C SER A 678 17.13 -12.66 -3.57
N VAL A 679 16.32 -11.74 -3.07
CA VAL A 679 16.74 -10.35 -2.92
C VAL A 679 17.82 -10.33 -1.85
N VAL A 680 19.07 -10.15 -2.27
CA VAL A 680 20.23 -10.04 -1.38
C VAL A 680 20.14 -8.73 -0.58
N ALA A 681 19.71 -7.65 -1.25
CA ALA A 681 19.50 -6.34 -0.64
C ALA A 681 18.43 -5.56 -1.42
N ASP A 682 17.41 -5.07 -0.72
CA ASP A 682 16.47 -4.06 -1.25
C ASP A 682 17.02 -2.67 -0.87
N LEU A 683 17.66 -2.01 -1.83
CA LEU A 683 18.37 -0.75 -1.57
C LEU A 683 17.37 0.38 -1.27
N GLY A 684 16.13 0.28 -1.76
CA GLY A 684 15.03 1.17 -1.41
C GLY A 684 14.71 1.09 0.08
N ARG A 685 14.47 -0.12 0.59
CA ARG A 685 14.19 -0.37 2.01
C ARG A 685 15.38 -0.07 2.92
N MET A 686 16.60 -0.22 2.41
CA MET A 686 17.83 -0.03 3.16
C MET A 686 18.32 1.42 3.19
N ILE A 687 17.58 2.40 2.64
CA ILE A 687 18.04 3.81 2.55
C ILE A 687 18.45 4.40 3.91
N GLU A 688 17.80 3.99 5.00
CA GLU A 688 18.14 4.40 6.37
C GLU A 688 19.50 3.87 6.84
N ARG A 689 19.99 2.78 6.23
CA ARG A 689 21.31 2.18 6.49
C ARG A 689 22.39 2.70 5.53
N ALA A 690 22.01 3.53 4.56
CA ALA A 690 22.94 4.11 3.60
C ALA A 690 23.75 5.26 4.22
N VAL A 691 24.84 5.64 3.56
CA VAL A 691 25.43 6.98 3.66
C VAL A 691 25.01 7.75 2.42
N CYS A 692 24.15 8.74 2.59
CA CYS A 692 23.71 9.60 1.49
C CYS A 692 24.51 10.92 1.50
N GLY A 693 24.70 11.49 0.31
CA GLY A 693 25.49 12.69 0.20
C GLY A 693 25.46 13.34 -1.17
N THR A 694 26.23 14.42 -1.30
CA THR A 694 26.42 15.18 -2.52
C THR A 694 27.89 15.32 -2.85
N ARG A 695 28.20 15.43 -4.15
CA ARG A 695 29.51 15.77 -4.69
C ARG A 695 29.33 16.92 -5.69
N PRO A 696 29.30 18.16 -5.19
CA PRO A 696 29.36 19.35 -6.02
C PRO A 696 30.49 19.30 -7.04
N PHE A 697 30.28 19.81 -8.25
CA PHE A 697 31.38 20.03 -9.20
C PHE A 697 32.31 21.16 -8.72
N GLU A 698 31.77 22.09 -7.94
CA GLU A 698 32.50 23.17 -7.28
C GLU A 698 32.13 23.22 -5.79
N GLY A 699 33.14 23.25 -4.91
CA GLY A 699 32.95 23.31 -3.46
C GLY A 699 33.08 21.97 -2.74
N GLN A 700 32.68 21.93 -1.47
CA GLN A 700 32.72 20.72 -0.63
C GLN A 700 31.34 20.04 -0.61
N GLY A 701 31.35 18.71 -0.75
CA GLY A 701 30.14 17.91 -0.61
C GLY A 701 29.73 17.67 0.83
N VAL A 702 28.53 17.13 1.00
CA VAL A 702 27.98 16.73 2.31
C VAL A 702 27.76 15.22 2.31
N GLU A 703 28.07 14.54 3.41
CA GLU A 703 27.68 13.13 3.63
C GLU A 703 27.00 13.00 5.00
N ARG A 704 25.97 12.17 5.10
CA ARG A 704 25.34 11.80 6.37
C ARG A 704 24.84 10.36 6.35
N PRO A 705 24.78 9.66 7.49
CA PRO A 705 24.05 8.41 7.60
C PRO A 705 22.55 8.63 7.37
N GLY A 706 21.90 7.67 6.69
CA GLY A 706 20.48 7.71 6.35
C GLY A 706 20.16 8.59 5.13
N PRO A 707 18.87 8.78 4.81
CA PRO A 707 18.43 9.58 3.68
C PRO A 707 18.89 11.04 3.78
N LEU A 708 19.17 11.65 2.63
CA LEU A 708 19.48 13.06 2.48
C LEU A 708 18.23 13.81 2.00
N THR A 709 17.55 14.50 2.90
CA THR A 709 16.28 15.18 2.61
C THR A 709 16.41 16.72 2.54
N ASP A 710 17.40 17.28 3.25
CA ASP A 710 17.51 18.72 3.53
C ASP A 710 18.94 19.29 3.45
N SER A 711 19.70 18.94 2.41
CA SER A 711 21.05 19.49 2.28
C SER A 711 21.06 21.00 2.00
N THR A 712 22.11 21.68 2.48
CA THR A 712 22.33 23.11 2.23
C THR A 712 22.51 23.44 0.75
N ASP A 713 23.05 22.51 -0.03
CA ASP A 713 23.25 22.63 -1.48
C ASP A 713 22.01 22.23 -2.31
N GLY A 714 20.94 21.78 -1.65
CA GLY A 714 19.67 21.40 -2.28
C GLY A 714 19.64 20.00 -2.89
N GLY A 715 20.73 19.24 -2.83
CA GLY A 715 20.76 17.84 -3.25
C GLY A 715 19.97 16.91 -2.32
N GLN A 716 19.38 15.86 -2.89
CA GLN A 716 18.51 14.94 -2.17
C GLN A 716 18.74 13.50 -2.60
N PHE A 717 18.59 12.57 -1.66
CA PHE A 717 18.54 11.12 -1.91
C PHE A 717 17.77 10.44 -0.77
N GLN A 718 16.51 10.08 -1.01
CA GLN A 718 15.59 9.64 0.04
C GLN A 718 14.65 8.53 -0.44
N GLY A 719 14.03 7.83 0.51
CA GLY A 719 12.97 6.85 0.21
C GLY A 719 11.70 7.52 -0.32
N ASP A 720 10.99 6.82 -1.19
CA ASP A 720 9.72 7.26 -1.78
C ASP A 720 8.76 6.07 -1.95
N SER A 721 7.48 6.31 -2.22
CA SER A 721 6.49 5.24 -2.41
C SER A 721 6.89 4.30 -3.56
N GLY A 722 7.38 3.11 -3.21
CA GLY A 722 7.81 2.09 -4.18
C GLY A 722 9.22 2.26 -4.76
N GLY A 723 10.08 3.10 -4.17
CA GLY A 723 11.41 3.37 -4.71
C GLY A 723 12.27 4.38 -3.94
N LEU A 724 13.16 5.07 -4.66
CA LEU A 724 13.96 6.18 -4.15
C LEU A 724 13.72 7.42 -5.02
N SER A 725 13.69 8.58 -4.37
CA SER A 725 13.72 9.89 -5.03
C SER A 725 15.06 10.55 -4.79
N ALA A 726 15.62 11.18 -5.83
CA ALA A 726 16.88 11.89 -5.72
C ALA A 726 16.87 13.16 -6.57
N HIS A 727 17.71 14.11 -6.17
CA HIS A 727 17.90 15.37 -6.90
C HIS A 727 19.38 15.79 -6.80
N PRO A 728 20.04 16.12 -7.91
CA PRO A 728 21.35 16.76 -7.90
C PRO A 728 21.37 18.09 -7.10
N PRO A 729 22.49 18.55 -6.54
CA PRO A 729 22.58 19.87 -5.91
C PRO A 729 22.15 21.00 -6.85
N TRP A 730 21.27 21.90 -6.41
CA TRP A 730 20.74 23.00 -7.24
C TRP A 730 20.87 24.39 -6.61
N LYS A 731 21.19 24.48 -5.32
CA LYS A 731 21.34 25.76 -4.60
C LYS A 731 22.77 26.33 -4.66
N ILE A 732 23.67 25.66 -5.35
CA ILE A 732 25.08 26.05 -5.48
C ILE A 732 25.45 26.22 -6.95
N GLY A 733 26.46 27.06 -7.22
CA GLY A 733 27.01 27.23 -8.55
C GLY A 733 27.58 25.92 -9.09
N GLY A 734 27.30 25.62 -10.36
CA GLY A 734 27.87 24.46 -11.05
C GLY A 734 27.14 23.13 -10.88
N SER A 735 26.25 22.95 -9.88
CA SER A 735 25.59 21.67 -9.56
C SER A 735 26.56 20.57 -9.08
N GLY A 736 26.15 19.31 -9.09
CA GLY A 736 26.95 18.15 -8.68
C GLY A 736 26.19 16.84 -8.73
N VAL A 737 26.74 15.79 -8.13
CA VAL A 737 26.11 14.46 -8.05
C VAL A 737 25.48 14.26 -6.68
N ALA A 738 24.26 13.73 -6.59
CA ALA A 738 23.72 13.19 -5.34
C ALA A 738 23.83 11.66 -5.33
N PHE A 739 24.13 11.05 -4.19
CA PHE A 739 24.33 9.61 -4.10
C PHE A 739 23.83 8.98 -2.79
N ALA A 740 23.62 7.67 -2.82
CA ALA A 740 23.39 6.81 -1.66
C ALA A 740 24.33 5.60 -1.72
N ARG A 741 25.11 5.38 -0.66
CA ARG A 741 26.13 4.33 -0.55
C ARG A 741 25.76 3.31 0.52
N TYR A 742 25.87 2.03 0.18
CA TYR A 742 25.49 0.89 1.01
C TYR A 742 26.67 -0.06 1.18
N GLU A 743 26.72 -0.75 2.31
CA GLU A 743 27.61 -1.88 2.54
C GLU A 743 26.80 -3.17 2.45
N VAL A 744 27.14 -4.05 1.49
CA VAL A 744 26.40 -5.28 1.23
C VAL A 744 27.34 -6.47 1.15
N ASP A 745 27.02 -7.54 1.87
CA ASP A 745 27.71 -8.83 1.76
C ASP A 745 27.10 -9.63 0.59
N LEU A 746 27.87 -9.81 -0.49
CA LEU A 746 27.40 -10.53 -1.68
C LEU A 746 27.54 -12.05 -1.50
N PRO A 747 26.56 -12.87 -1.94
CA PRO A 747 26.65 -14.32 -1.88
C PRO A 747 27.81 -14.86 -2.73
N ALA A 748 28.35 -16.02 -2.36
CA ALA A 748 29.51 -16.63 -3.04
C ALA A 748 29.18 -17.33 -4.37
N GLU A 749 27.91 -17.67 -4.59
CA GLU A 749 27.46 -18.49 -5.72
C GLU A 749 26.24 -17.89 -6.41
N GLY A 750 26.05 -18.22 -7.69
CA GLY A 750 24.96 -17.71 -8.53
C GLY A 750 25.34 -16.43 -9.28
N ARG A 751 24.52 -16.07 -10.28
CA ARG A 751 24.63 -14.76 -10.94
C ARG A 751 24.02 -13.71 -10.02
N ILE A 752 24.70 -12.59 -9.83
CA ILE A 752 24.29 -11.54 -8.90
C ILE A 752 24.13 -10.26 -9.71
N ASP A 753 22.94 -9.68 -9.72
CA ASP A 753 22.62 -8.50 -10.51
C ASP A 753 22.06 -7.40 -9.61
N LEU A 754 22.60 -6.18 -9.69
CA LEU A 754 21.88 -4.99 -9.25
C LEU A 754 20.93 -4.58 -10.37
N ILE A 755 19.65 -4.47 -10.05
CA ILE A 755 18.59 -4.13 -11.01
C ILE A 755 17.76 -2.97 -10.44
N ALA A 756 17.52 -1.97 -11.28
CA ALA A 756 16.58 -0.90 -11.03
C ALA A 756 15.87 -0.49 -12.33
N GLU A 757 14.73 0.17 -12.23
CA GLU A 757 14.25 1.02 -13.32
C GLU A 757 14.42 2.48 -12.93
N VAL A 758 14.72 3.34 -13.89
CA VAL A 758 14.96 4.76 -13.65
C VAL A 758 14.16 5.61 -14.61
N ALA A 759 13.58 6.70 -14.09
CA ALA A 759 12.85 7.67 -14.90
C ALA A 759 12.94 9.07 -14.30
N LEU A 760 12.63 10.06 -15.13
CA LEU A 760 12.33 11.39 -14.65
C LEU A 760 10.90 11.42 -14.09
N ASP A 761 10.65 12.20 -13.04
CA ASP A 761 9.29 12.44 -12.58
C ASP A 761 8.42 13.04 -13.71
N PRO A 762 7.16 12.62 -13.89
CA PRO A 762 6.28 13.20 -14.92
C PRO A 762 6.16 14.72 -14.84
N GLY A 763 6.20 15.29 -13.64
CA GLY A 763 6.17 16.73 -13.42
C GLY A 763 7.42 17.46 -13.92
N ALA A 764 8.51 16.74 -14.16
CA ALA A 764 9.78 17.27 -14.63
C ALA A 764 9.99 17.16 -16.16
N VAL A 765 9.10 16.48 -16.89
CA VAL A 765 9.17 16.35 -18.35
C VAL A 765 8.59 17.57 -19.06
N GLY A 766 9.28 18.10 -20.08
CA GLY A 766 8.84 19.20 -20.94
C GLY A 766 9.99 19.91 -21.67
N ALA A 767 9.68 20.63 -22.76
CA ALA A 767 10.69 21.29 -23.61
C ALA A 767 11.52 22.35 -22.85
N ASP A 768 10.91 23.02 -21.86
CA ASP A 768 11.53 24.05 -21.03
C ASP A 768 11.92 23.55 -19.62
N LYS A 769 11.98 22.22 -19.42
CA LYS A 769 12.31 21.60 -18.12
C LYS A 769 13.68 20.90 -18.17
N SER A 770 13.83 19.77 -17.48
CA SER A 770 15.10 19.02 -17.38
C SER A 770 15.55 18.50 -18.75
N ASP A 771 16.87 18.48 -18.99
CA ASP A 771 17.49 17.79 -20.13
C ASP A 771 17.74 16.30 -19.86
N GLY A 772 17.28 15.81 -18.72
CA GLY A 772 17.36 14.43 -18.26
C GLY A 772 18.46 14.20 -17.23
N VAL A 773 18.26 13.17 -16.42
CA VAL A 773 19.19 12.78 -15.36
C VAL A 773 20.07 11.63 -15.83
N THR A 774 21.36 11.68 -15.49
CA THR A 774 22.26 10.53 -15.64
C THR A 774 22.27 9.72 -14.35
N PHE A 775 21.64 8.55 -14.41
CA PHE A 775 21.61 7.58 -13.32
C PHE A 775 22.87 6.72 -13.35
N GLY A 776 23.49 6.50 -12.19
CA GLY A 776 24.68 5.67 -12.04
C GLY A 776 24.51 4.63 -10.94
N ALA A 777 24.95 3.42 -11.20
CA ALA A 777 25.11 2.37 -10.20
C ALA A 777 26.57 1.90 -10.24
N SER A 778 27.23 1.80 -9.10
CA SER A 778 28.58 1.26 -9.02
C SER A 778 28.77 0.34 -7.81
N ALA A 779 29.70 -0.60 -7.94
CA ALA A 779 30.06 -1.52 -6.89
C ALA A 779 31.58 -1.63 -6.77
N GLN A 780 32.10 -1.65 -5.54
CA GLN A 780 33.52 -1.71 -5.27
C GLN A 780 33.85 -2.65 -4.11
N SER A 781 34.87 -3.49 -4.31
CA SER A 781 35.47 -4.30 -3.24
C SER A 781 36.98 -4.38 -3.46
N GLY A 782 37.76 -3.80 -2.55
CA GLY A 782 39.18 -3.55 -2.74
C GLY A 782 39.44 -2.65 -3.97
N ASP A 783 40.38 -3.05 -4.82
CA ASP A 783 40.73 -2.32 -6.04
C ASP A 783 39.79 -2.57 -7.22
N ARG A 784 38.89 -3.56 -7.12
CA ARG A 784 37.97 -3.89 -8.21
C ARG A 784 36.72 -3.02 -8.10
N LYS A 785 36.49 -2.19 -9.11
CA LYS A 785 35.29 -1.37 -9.29
C LYS A 785 34.59 -1.74 -10.61
N ILE A 786 33.27 -1.80 -10.56
CA ILE A 786 32.40 -1.97 -11.72
C ILE A 786 31.28 -0.93 -11.65
N ASP A 787 30.85 -0.40 -12.79
CA ASP A 787 29.79 0.60 -12.85
C ASP A 787 28.94 0.51 -14.13
N ALA A 788 27.71 1.02 -14.02
CA ALA A 788 26.77 1.16 -15.11
C ALA A 788 26.12 2.54 -15.02
N ARG A 789 25.86 3.15 -16.18
CA ARG A 789 25.22 4.48 -16.28
C ARG A 789 24.14 4.49 -17.34
N LEU A 790 23.08 5.23 -17.08
CA LEU A 790 21.97 5.43 -18.00
C LEU A 790 21.46 6.87 -17.89
N HIS A 791 21.52 7.60 -19.00
CA HIS A 791 20.85 8.89 -19.12
C HIS A 791 19.38 8.68 -19.52
N ASN A 792 18.45 9.29 -18.78
CA ASN A 792 17.03 9.26 -19.09
C ASN A 792 16.40 10.65 -18.94
N ALA A 793 15.70 11.10 -19.98
CA ALA A 793 15.05 12.41 -20.07
C ALA A 793 13.52 12.31 -20.18
N THR A 794 12.95 11.11 -19.97
CA THR A 794 11.51 10.87 -20.08
C THR A 794 10.95 10.28 -18.78
N ALA A 795 9.63 10.32 -18.64
CA ALA A 795 8.91 9.62 -17.57
C ALA A 795 8.78 8.10 -17.83
N GLU A 796 9.26 7.62 -18.98
CA GLU A 796 9.28 6.21 -19.29
C GLU A 796 10.34 5.52 -18.43
N ARG A 797 9.94 4.45 -17.75
CA ARG A 797 10.85 3.64 -16.93
C ARG A 797 11.82 2.89 -17.83
N ARG A 798 13.11 3.08 -17.59
CA ARG A 798 14.16 2.38 -18.33
C ARG A 798 15.01 1.53 -17.38
N PRO A 799 15.32 0.27 -17.74
CA PRO A 799 16.08 -0.61 -16.88
C PRO A 799 17.56 -0.19 -16.80
N LEU A 800 18.09 -0.12 -15.58
CA LEU A 800 19.51 0.00 -15.27
C LEU A 800 19.97 -1.28 -14.56
N ARG A 801 21.01 -1.94 -15.09
CA ARG A 801 21.53 -3.21 -14.56
C ARG A 801 23.04 -3.16 -14.40
N LEU A 802 23.55 -3.81 -13.36
CA LEU A 802 24.98 -3.99 -13.12
C LEU A 802 25.25 -5.41 -12.62
N ASP A 803 26.05 -6.17 -13.37
CA ASP A 803 26.45 -7.54 -13.01
C ASP A 803 27.49 -7.51 -11.88
N LEU A 804 27.06 -7.93 -10.68
CA LEU A 804 27.87 -8.02 -9.47
C LEU A 804 28.53 -9.39 -9.28
N THR A 805 28.26 -10.37 -10.15
CA THR A 805 28.86 -11.72 -10.10
C THR A 805 30.38 -11.70 -9.95
N PRO A 806 31.13 -10.79 -10.62
CA PRO A 806 32.58 -10.74 -10.46
C PRO A 806 33.07 -10.31 -9.06
N LEU A 807 32.16 -9.89 -8.18
CA LEU A 807 32.38 -9.53 -6.77
C LEU A 807 31.73 -10.54 -5.80
N ALA A 808 31.24 -11.68 -6.29
CA ALA A 808 30.62 -12.72 -5.47
C ALA A 808 31.50 -13.14 -4.27
N GLY A 809 30.85 -13.36 -3.13
CA GLY A 809 31.46 -13.79 -1.87
C GLY A 809 32.20 -12.69 -1.10
N LYS A 810 32.11 -11.42 -1.54
CA LYS A 810 32.81 -10.29 -0.94
C LYS A 810 31.85 -9.28 -0.33
N ARG A 811 32.29 -8.65 0.77
CA ARG A 811 31.71 -7.39 1.23
C ARG A 811 32.01 -6.30 0.22
N THR A 812 30.96 -5.63 -0.24
CA THR A 812 31.00 -4.72 -1.38
C THR A 812 30.27 -3.43 -1.06
N THR A 813 30.92 -2.31 -1.36
CA THR A 813 30.33 -0.98 -1.32
C THR A 813 29.52 -0.76 -2.59
N ILE A 814 28.21 -0.54 -2.45
CA ILE A 814 27.28 -0.28 -3.55
C ILE A 814 26.90 1.20 -3.52
N GLU A 815 26.95 1.89 -4.66
CA GLU A 815 26.55 3.30 -4.75
C GLU A 815 25.55 3.51 -5.88
N LEU A 816 24.43 4.14 -5.55
CA LEU A 816 23.47 4.71 -6.50
C LEU A 816 23.69 6.21 -6.58
N SER A 817 23.69 6.80 -7.77
CA SER A 817 23.98 8.21 -7.97
C SER A 817 23.13 8.86 -9.06
N VAL A 818 22.81 10.13 -8.91
CA VAL A 818 22.15 10.96 -9.93
C VAL A 818 22.99 12.18 -10.26
N ASP A 819 23.24 12.38 -11.55
CA ASP A 819 24.04 13.45 -12.13
C ASP A 819 23.16 14.33 -13.04
N PRO A 820 23.37 15.66 -13.07
CA PRO A 820 22.47 16.66 -13.67
C PRO A 820 22.50 16.72 -15.20
N GLY A 821 22.80 15.59 -15.83
CA GLY A 821 22.76 15.44 -17.27
C GLY A 821 23.85 16.20 -18.04
N PRO A 822 23.84 16.09 -19.37
CA PRO A 822 24.85 16.70 -20.24
C PRO A 822 24.96 18.23 -20.13
N LYS A 823 23.85 18.94 -19.89
CA LYS A 823 23.88 20.40 -19.73
C LYS A 823 24.29 20.85 -18.33
N ARG A 824 24.44 19.92 -17.39
CA ARG A 824 24.73 20.19 -15.96
C ARG A 824 23.73 21.16 -15.34
N ASN A 825 22.48 21.11 -15.79
CA ASN A 825 21.42 21.98 -15.32
C ASN A 825 20.49 21.17 -14.41
N PRO A 826 20.61 21.30 -13.07
CA PRO A 826 19.79 20.53 -12.14
C PRO A 826 18.32 20.98 -12.10
N SER A 827 17.92 21.95 -12.91
CA SER A 827 16.55 22.45 -12.94
C SER A 827 15.59 21.34 -13.35
N PHE A 828 14.66 20.98 -12.44
CA PHE A 828 13.68 19.91 -12.62
C PHE A 828 14.29 18.51 -12.74
N ASP A 829 15.49 18.25 -12.23
CA ASP A 829 16.11 16.91 -12.23
C ASP A 829 15.55 16.00 -11.14
N TRP A 830 14.22 15.81 -11.18
CA TRP A 830 13.45 15.02 -10.24
C TRP A 830 13.61 13.54 -10.60
N ALA A 831 14.67 12.92 -10.10
CA ALA A 831 15.05 11.57 -10.44
C ALA A 831 14.26 10.55 -9.61
N ARG A 832 13.74 9.51 -10.28
CA ARG A 832 13.03 8.39 -9.63
C ARG A 832 13.74 7.07 -9.93
N TRP A 833 14.04 6.33 -8.87
CA TRP A 833 14.50 4.94 -8.92
C TRP A 833 13.37 4.02 -8.48
N PHE A 834 13.01 3.05 -9.31
CA PHE A 834 11.97 2.07 -9.01
C PHE A 834 12.60 0.72 -8.70
N ARG A 835 12.23 0.16 -7.53
CA ARG A 835 12.69 -1.14 -7.02
C ARG A 835 14.21 -1.41 -7.13
N PRO A 836 15.10 -0.47 -6.74
CA PRO A 836 16.54 -0.73 -6.78
C PRO A 836 16.90 -1.83 -5.79
N ARG A 837 17.42 -2.96 -6.30
CA ARG A 837 17.73 -4.13 -5.47
C ARG A 837 18.83 -4.98 -6.08
N ILE A 838 19.42 -5.83 -5.26
CA ILE A 838 20.38 -6.85 -5.68
C ILE A 838 19.68 -8.20 -5.65
N GLU A 839 19.67 -8.88 -6.79
CA GLU A 839 19.08 -10.20 -6.96
C GLU A 839 20.18 -11.25 -7.12
N ARG A 840 19.96 -12.43 -6.53
CA ARG A 840 20.74 -13.64 -6.81
C ARG A 840 19.90 -14.58 -7.68
N HIS A 841 20.47 -14.98 -8.81
CA HIS A 841 19.92 -15.96 -9.73
C HIS A 841 20.75 -17.24 -9.65
N MET A 842 20.09 -18.35 -9.32
CA MET A 842 20.70 -19.68 -9.35
C MET A 842 20.36 -20.31 -10.70
N GLU A 843 21.39 -20.60 -11.50
CA GLU A 843 21.28 -21.46 -12.68
C GLU A 843 22.09 -22.72 -12.42
N SER A 844 21.45 -23.88 -12.50
CA SER A 844 22.10 -25.17 -12.30
C SER A 844 21.48 -26.25 -13.18
N GLN A 845 22.24 -27.30 -13.48
CA GLN A 845 21.64 -28.55 -13.95
C GLN A 845 20.84 -29.14 -12.80
N GLY A 846 19.57 -29.45 -13.04
CA GLY A 846 18.71 -30.03 -12.02
C GLY A 846 17.68 -31.01 -12.58
N THR A 847 17.31 -31.96 -11.74
CA THR A 847 16.31 -32.98 -12.06
C THR A 847 14.90 -32.39 -11.99
N LEU A 848 14.16 -32.46 -13.11
CA LEU A 848 12.73 -32.19 -13.16
C LEU A 848 11.98 -33.48 -13.47
N ALA A 849 10.93 -33.80 -12.70
CA ALA A 849 10.11 -34.98 -12.92
C ALA A 849 8.63 -34.64 -13.07
N LEU A 850 8.01 -35.19 -14.12
CA LEU A 850 6.57 -35.19 -14.30
C LEU A 850 5.99 -36.55 -13.93
N ALA A 851 4.81 -36.55 -13.32
CA ALA A 851 4.01 -37.73 -13.07
C ALA A 851 2.54 -37.49 -13.47
N GLY A 852 1.81 -38.60 -13.64
CA GLY A 852 0.44 -38.55 -14.16
C GLY A 852 0.40 -38.21 -15.66
N GLY A 853 -0.78 -38.34 -16.27
CA GLY A 853 -0.95 -38.12 -17.71
C GLY A 853 -0.44 -39.27 -18.59
N LYS A 854 -0.17 -38.96 -19.85
CA LYS A 854 0.28 -39.91 -20.89
C LYS A 854 1.81 -40.00 -20.99
N PRO A 855 2.36 -41.04 -21.65
CA PRO A 855 3.81 -41.15 -21.85
C PRO A 855 4.36 -40.01 -22.73
N TRP A 856 5.40 -39.32 -22.24
CA TRP A 856 6.16 -38.32 -23.00
C TRP A 856 7.44 -38.94 -23.57
N ARG A 857 7.69 -38.77 -24.87
CA ARG A 857 8.80 -39.43 -25.59
C ARG A 857 9.98 -38.52 -25.85
N VAL A 858 9.71 -37.23 -26.01
CA VAL A 858 10.71 -36.21 -26.31
C VAL A 858 10.60 -35.12 -25.25
N ALA A 859 11.74 -34.62 -24.78
CA ALA A 859 11.77 -33.40 -23.99
C ALA A 859 12.76 -32.41 -24.61
N LEU A 860 12.40 -31.13 -24.56
CA LEU A 860 13.18 -30.02 -25.09
C LEU A 860 13.45 -29.03 -23.97
N GLY A 861 14.72 -28.85 -23.62
CA GLY A 861 15.19 -27.76 -22.78
C GLY A 861 15.72 -26.58 -23.61
N PRO A 862 16.19 -25.50 -22.94
CA PRO A 862 16.64 -24.27 -23.61
C PRO A 862 17.72 -24.49 -24.69
N SER A 863 18.59 -25.49 -24.49
CA SER A 863 19.70 -25.82 -25.39
C SER A 863 19.35 -26.84 -26.47
N GLY A 864 18.15 -27.43 -26.45
CA GLY A 864 17.71 -28.48 -27.37
C GLY A 864 17.15 -29.71 -26.66
N PRO A 865 17.17 -30.89 -27.33
CA PRO A 865 16.69 -32.14 -26.75
C PRO A 865 17.38 -32.49 -25.43
N VAL A 866 16.59 -32.94 -24.45
CA VAL A 866 17.05 -33.54 -23.19
C VAL A 866 16.51 -34.96 -23.08
N ALA A 867 17.29 -35.87 -22.50
CA ALA A 867 16.92 -37.27 -22.39
C ALA A 867 15.76 -37.45 -21.40
N VAL A 868 14.73 -38.20 -21.80
CA VAL A 868 13.60 -38.56 -20.93
C VAL A 868 13.84 -39.94 -20.36
N HIS A 869 13.96 -40.02 -19.04
CA HIS A 869 14.05 -41.27 -18.29
C HIS A 869 12.69 -41.60 -17.67
N SER A 870 12.00 -42.58 -18.25
CA SER A 870 10.66 -42.97 -17.82
C SER A 870 10.71 -44.16 -16.85
N THR A 871 10.08 -44.06 -15.69
CA THR A 871 9.89 -45.17 -14.74
C THR A 871 8.42 -45.23 -14.33
N GLY A 872 7.68 -46.23 -14.80
CA GLY A 872 6.23 -46.26 -14.63
C GLY A 872 5.57 -45.09 -15.34
N ASN A 873 4.81 -44.27 -14.61
CA ASN A 873 4.17 -43.04 -15.08
C ASN A 873 4.99 -41.76 -14.79
N VAL A 874 6.24 -41.91 -14.32
CA VAL A 874 7.13 -40.79 -14.00
C VAL A 874 8.13 -40.58 -15.12
N HIS A 875 8.23 -39.36 -15.62
CA HIS A 875 9.16 -38.93 -16.67
C HIS A 875 10.16 -37.94 -16.09
N ARG A 876 11.43 -38.34 -15.99
CA ARG A 876 12.51 -37.49 -15.45
C ARG A 876 13.40 -36.94 -16.55
N VAL A 877 13.84 -35.70 -16.40
CA VAL A 877 14.84 -35.06 -17.25
C VAL A 877 15.88 -34.35 -16.40
N GLU A 878 17.11 -34.32 -16.90
CA GLU A 878 18.15 -33.40 -16.45
C GLU A 878 18.21 -32.23 -17.42
N ALA A 879 17.92 -31.03 -16.93
CA ALA A 879 17.88 -29.82 -17.75
C ALA A 879 18.51 -28.63 -17.01
N PRO A 880 18.97 -27.61 -17.76
CA PRO A 880 19.28 -26.32 -17.16
C PRO A 880 18.00 -25.71 -16.55
N LEU A 881 18.04 -25.41 -15.26
CA LEU A 881 16.96 -24.76 -14.51
C LEU A 881 17.51 -23.53 -13.76
N PRO A 882 16.71 -22.47 -13.59
CA PRO A 882 15.35 -22.27 -14.10
C PRO A 882 15.28 -22.19 -15.64
N GLY A 883 14.07 -22.33 -16.16
CA GLY A 883 13.79 -22.27 -17.59
C GLY A 883 12.49 -22.99 -17.92
N THR A 884 12.24 -23.17 -19.23
CA THR A 884 11.12 -23.96 -19.72
C THR A 884 11.61 -25.32 -20.19
N VAL A 885 10.90 -26.37 -19.80
CA VAL A 885 11.03 -27.71 -20.39
C VAL A 885 9.71 -28.06 -21.06
N PHE A 886 9.78 -28.39 -22.34
CA PHE A 886 8.66 -28.96 -23.09
C PHE A 886 8.78 -30.47 -23.13
N PHE A 887 7.65 -31.16 -23.00
CA PHE A 887 7.50 -32.60 -23.18
C PHE A 887 6.56 -32.82 -24.36
N LEU A 888 6.96 -33.63 -25.33
CA LEU A 888 6.19 -33.93 -26.53
C LEU A 888 5.94 -35.43 -26.62
N ASP A 889 4.78 -35.80 -27.13
CA ASP A 889 4.42 -37.20 -27.29
C ASP A 889 5.14 -37.90 -28.46
N LYS A 890 5.61 -37.11 -29.43
CA LYS A 890 6.41 -37.53 -30.59
C LYS A 890 7.40 -36.44 -31.02
N GLU A 891 8.32 -36.79 -31.91
CA GLU A 891 9.19 -35.78 -32.52
C GLU A 891 8.39 -34.79 -33.41
N PRO A 892 8.71 -33.49 -33.37
CA PRO A 892 8.12 -32.52 -34.27
C PRO A 892 8.47 -32.75 -35.74
N GLU A 893 7.53 -32.42 -36.63
CA GLU A 893 7.71 -32.51 -38.08
C GLU A 893 8.74 -31.47 -38.60
N PRO A 894 9.51 -31.77 -39.66
CA PRO A 894 10.40 -30.81 -40.30
C PRO A 894 9.65 -29.59 -40.87
N ALA A 895 10.10 -28.39 -40.51
CA ALA A 895 9.60 -27.14 -41.06
C ALA A 895 10.07 -26.94 -42.52
N LYS A 896 9.15 -26.60 -43.41
CA LYS A 896 9.46 -26.20 -44.80
C LYS A 896 9.59 -24.68 -44.85
N VAL A 897 10.79 -24.18 -45.09
CA VAL A 897 11.11 -22.75 -45.14
C VAL A 897 11.10 -22.25 -46.60
N PRO A 898 10.50 -21.07 -46.92
CA PRO A 898 9.89 -20.12 -45.99
C PRO A 898 8.54 -20.61 -45.42
N LEU A 899 8.34 -20.40 -44.11
CA LEU A 899 7.14 -20.83 -43.38
C LEU A 899 6.34 -19.60 -42.88
N ASP A 900 5.06 -19.50 -43.26
CA ASP A 900 4.12 -18.53 -42.71
C ASP A 900 3.42 -19.09 -41.47
N LEU A 901 3.79 -18.58 -40.29
CA LEU A 901 3.28 -19.07 -39.00
C LEU A 901 1.80 -18.73 -38.80
N ALA A 902 1.28 -17.67 -39.42
CA ALA A 902 -0.14 -17.33 -39.32
C ALA A 902 -1.05 -18.34 -40.04
N ARG A 903 -0.46 -19.20 -40.89
CA ARG A 903 -1.15 -20.29 -41.62
C ARG A 903 -0.76 -21.68 -41.12
N HIS A 904 0.21 -21.78 -40.21
CA HIS A 904 0.62 -23.04 -39.62
C HIS A 904 -0.25 -23.35 -38.39
N PRO A 905 -0.53 -24.62 -38.06
CA PRO A 905 -1.21 -24.96 -36.81
C PRO A 905 -0.40 -24.53 -35.58
N TRP A 906 -1.07 -24.09 -34.51
CA TRP A 906 -0.46 -23.76 -33.22
C TRP A 906 -1.28 -24.30 -32.06
N HIS A 907 -0.63 -24.46 -30.91
CA HIS A 907 -1.33 -24.60 -29.62
C HIS A 907 -1.48 -23.23 -28.98
N LEU A 908 -2.69 -22.91 -28.53
CA LEU A 908 -2.98 -21.69 -27.79
C LEU A 908 -2.91 -22.01 -26.30
N LEU A 909 -2.09 -21.27 -25.56
CA LEU A 909 -2.16 -21.23 -24.11
C LEU A 909 -2.55 -19.81 -23.66
N LEU A 910 -3.48 -19.74 -22.73
CA LEU A 910 -3.84 -18.50 -22.02
C LEU A 910 -3.39 -18.67 -20.58
N ILE A 911 -2.49 -17.81 -20.13
CA ILE A 911 -1.86 -17.92 -18.81
C ILE A 911 -2.22 -16.66 -18.02
N SER A 912 -2.84 -16.82 -16.86
CA SER A 912 -3.11 -15.72 -15.92
C SER A 912 -1.82 -15.21 -15.27
N ASP A 913 -1.88 -14.06 -14.61
CA ASP A 913 -0.75 -13.58 -13.80
C ASP A 913 -0.28 -14.66 -12.81
N SER A 914 -1.22 -15.35 -12.15
CA SER A 914 -0.93 -16.40 -11.17
C SER A 914 -0.26 -17.66 -11.76
N GLY A 915 -0.06 -17.71 -13.08
CA GLY A 915 0.58 -18.84 -13.76
C GLY A 915 -0.38 -19.97 -14.14
N GLN A 916 -1.67 -19.78 -13.86
CA GLN A 916 -2.70 -20.76 -14.14
C GLN A 916 -3.26 -20.61 -15.55
N GLU A 917 -3.64 -21.74 -16.15
CA GLU A 917 -4.32 -21.76 -17.44
C GLU A 917 -5.71 -21.15 -17.33
N VAL A 918 -6.03 -20.20 -18.21
CA VAL A 918 -7.32 -19.51 -18.29
C VAL A 918 -8.17 -20.17 -19.36
N SER A 919 -9.45 -20.43 -19.05
CA SER A 919 -10.39 -21.00 -20.01
C SER A 919 -10.61 -20.08 -21.22
N SER A 920 -10.59 -20.66 -22.43
CA SER A 920 -10.93 -19.98 -23.68
C SER A 920 -12.41 -19.60 -23.80
N ALA A 921 -13.25 -19.95 -22.82
CA ALA A 921 -14.65 -19.54 -22.75
C ALA A 921 -14.83 -18.06 -22.36
N ALA A 922 -13.79 -17.41 -21.83
CA ALA A 922 -13.78 -15.98 -21.62
C ALA A 922 -13.88 -15.26 -22.98
N ARG A 923 -14.96 -14.50 -23.18
CA ARG A 923 -15.15 -13.74 -24.42
C ARG A 923 -13.97 -12.75 -24.55
N PHE A 924 -13.41 -12.64 -25.75
CA PHE A 924 -12.41 -11.65 -26.19
C PHE A 924 -10.91 -11.96 -25.96
N VAL A 925 -10.53 -13.02 -25.24
CA VAL A 925 -9.11 -13.43 -25.11
C VAL A 925 -8.76 -14.54 -26.11
N GLY A 926 -7.53 -14.55 -26.65
CA GLY A 926 -7.11 -15.59 -27.58
C GLY A 926 -6.12 -15.14 -28.65
N VAL A 927 -5.75 -16.09 -29.52
CA VAL A 927 -4.97 -15.84 -30.73
C VAL A 927 -5.78 -16.31 -31.93
N SER A 928 -5.93 -15.45 -32.93
CA SER A 928 -6.68 -15.76 -34.15
C SER A 928 -6.03 -15.14 -35.38
N ARG A 929 -6.14 -15.79 -36.54
CA ARG A 929 -5.66 -15.22 -37.79
C ARG A 929 -6.57 -14.07 -38.22
N GLN A 930 -5.99 -12.89 -38.40
CA GLN A 930 -6.71 -11.69 -38.85
C GLN A 930 -5.83 -10.80 -39.73
N ARG A 931 -6.49 -9.93 -40.49
CA ARG A 931 -5.83 -8.77 -41.12
C ARG A 931 -5.92 -7.59 -40.15
N ASN A 932 -4.77 -7.12 -39.69
CA ASN A 932 -4.68 -6.11 -38.63
C ASN A 932 -4.20 -4.78 -39.21
N THR A 933 -4.80 -3.67 -38.77
CA THR A 933 -4.39 -2.31 -39.15
C THR A 933 -3.76 -1.62 -37.94
N VAL A 934 -2.53 -1.13 -38.12
CA VAL A 934 -1.76 -0.38 -37.12
C VAL A 934 -1.13 0.83 -37.81
N GLY A 935 -1.30 2.02 -37.26
CA GLY A 935 -0.85 3.28 -37.86
C GLY A 935 -1.41 3.49 -39.26
N GLY A 936 -2.66 3.07 -39.51
CA GLY A 936 -3.30 3.12 -40.83
C GLY A 936 -2.77 2.11 -41.86
N THR A 937 -1.78 1.27 -41.51
CA THR A 937 -1.20 0.27 -42.43
C THR A 937 -1.69 -1.13 -42.08
N ALA A 938 -2.29 -1.83 -43.05
CA ALA A 938 -2.83 -3.18 -42.85
C ALA A 938 -1.83 -4.28 -43.21
N ARG A 939 -1.68 -5.29 -42.33
CA ARG A 939 -0.88 -6.52 -42.57
C ARG A 939 -1.69 -7.76 -42.20
N ASP A 940 -1.51 -8.84 -42.95
CA ASP A 940 -2.04 -10.16 -42.58
C ASP A 940 -1.19 -10.78 -41.47
N GLY A 941 -1.80 -11.50 -40.52
CA GLY A 941 -1.06 -12.19 -39.48
C GLY A 941 -1.94 -12.74 -38.36
N LEU A 942 -1.48 -12.62 -37.12
CA LEU A 942 -2.20 -13.03 -35.92
C LEU A 942 -2.66 -11.81 -35.12
N PHE A 943 -3.92 -11.80 -34.75
CA PHE A 943 -4.45 -10.98 -33.66
C PHE A 943 -4.31 -11.76 -32.36
N ALA A 944 -3.77 -11.14 -31.32
CA ALA A 944 -3.62 -11.72 -30.00
C ALA A 944 -4.19 -10.76 -28.95
N HIS A 945 -5.01 -11.29 -28.05
CA HIS A 945 -5.53 -10.56 -26.89
C HIS A 945 -5.20 -11.36 -25.64
N PRO A 946 -4.29 -10.87 -24.77
CA PRO A 946 -3.95 -11.55 -23.53
C PRO A 946 -5.11 -11.48 -22.53
N PRO A 947 -5.18 -12.37 -21.51
CA PRO A 947 -6.01 -12.17 -20.33
C PRO A 947 -5.46 -11.05 -19.44
N ASP A 948 -6.25 -10.59 -18.48
CA ASP A 948 -5.85 -9.54 -17.53
C ASP A 948 -4.57 -9.90 -16.77
N HIS A 949 -3.60 -8.99 -16.78
CA HIS A 949 -2.26 -9.18 -16.20
C HIS A 949 -1.55 -10.47 -16.65
N GLY A 950 -1.97 -11.07 -17.78
CA GLY A 950 -1.52 -12.39 -18.20
C GLY A 950 -1.00 -12.42 -19.63
N ARG A 951 -0.92 -13.64 -20.20
CA ARG A 951 -0.26 -13.91 -21.47
C ARG A 951 -1.14 -14.74 -22.40
N ALA A 952 -1.19 -14.34 -23.67
CA ALA A 952 -1.62 -15.19 -24.77
C ALA A 952 -0.40 -15.76 -25.49
N VAL A 953 -0.33 -17.08 -25.60
CA VAL A 953 0.87 -17.80 -26.07
C VAL A 953 0.50 -18.72 -27.22
N ALA A 954 1.14 -18.54 -28.38
CA ALA A 954 1.04 -19.45 -29.52
C ALA A 954 2.31 -20.31 -29.62
N LEU A 955 2.16 -21.62 -29.50
CA LEU A 955 3.25 -22.60 -29.56
C LEU A 955 3.26 -23.33 -30.91
N PHE A 956 4.45 -23.41 -31.51
CA PHE A 956 4.69 -24.07 -32.79
C PHE A 956 5.82 -25.11 -32.65
N PRO A 957 5.49 -26.37 -32.30
CA PRO A 957 6.46 -27.46 -32.29
C PRO A 957 6.90 -27.80 -33.73
N MET A 958 8.21 -27.76 -34.01
CA MET A 958 8.75 -28.09 -35.33
C MET A 958 10.22 -28.51 -35.26
N ARG A 959 10.72 -29.17 -36.30
CA ARG A 959 12.17 -29.36 -36.50
C ARG A 959 12.67 -28.33 -37.50
N LEU A 960 13.61 -27.48 -37.07
CA LEU A 960 14.20 -26.46 -37.94
C LEU A 960 15.04 -27.09 -39.06
N PRO A 961 15.18 -26.42 -40.23
CA PRO A 961 16.05 -26.91 -41.30
C PRO A 961 17.51 -26.97 -40.81
N GLY A 962 18.31 -27.84 -41.44
CA GLY A 962 19.75 -27.94 -41.14
C GLY A 962 20.56 -26.72 -41.59
N THR A 963 20.00 -25.87 -42.45
CA THR A 963 20.57 -24.59 -42.85
C THR A 963 20.20 -23.49 -41.85
N PRO A 964 21.04 -22.46 -41.65
CA PRO A 964 20.69 -21.29 -40.84
C PRO A 964 19.36 -20.68 -41.32
N ALA A 965 18.48 -20.37 -40.37
CA ALA A 965 17.18 -19.77 -40.62
C ALA A 965 16.98 -18.58 -39.67
N ARG A 966 16.04 -17.69 -40.01
CA ARG A 966 15.72 -16.50 -39.19
C ARG A 966 14.21 -16.36 -39.04
N PHE A 967 13.76 -15.95 -37.86
CA PHE A 967 12.39 -15.51 -37.65
C PHE A 967 12.25 -14.02 -37.95
N THR A 968 11.19 -13.62 -38.65
CA THR A 968 10.86 -12.22 -38.95
C THR A 968 9.36 -11.95 -38.74
N THR A 969 9.03 -10.76 -38.22
CA THR A 969 7.64 -10.30 -38.09
C THR A 969 7.60 -8.78 -37.94
N HIS A 970 6.40 -8.20 -37.99
CA HIS A 970 6.09 -6.85 -37.53
C HIS A 970 5.16 -6.95 -36.33
N VAL A 971 5.39 -6.15 -35.29
CA VAL A 971 4.55 -6.09 -34.11
C VAL A 971 3.94 -4.70 -33.95
N GLY A 972 2.73 -4.64 -33.41
CA GLY A 972 2.00 -3.39 -33.20
C GLY A 972 0.67 -3.61 -32.49
N ILE A 973 0.03 -2.53 -32.05
CA ILE A 973 -1.29 -2.55 -31.41
C ILE A 973 -2.28 -1.84 -32.34
N ARG A 974 -3.46 -2.45 -32.56
CA ARG A 974 -4.45 -1.98 -33.55
C ARG A 974 -4.87 -0.53 -33.34
N ASP A 975 -5.25 0.12 -34.44
CA ASP A 975 -5.80 1.47 -34.43
C ASP A 975 -7.01 1.59 -33.50
N ASN A 976 -7.15 2.76 -32.84
CA ASN A 976 -8.15 3.08 -31.82
C ASN A 976 -8.07 2.28 -30.50
N SER A 977 -7.00 1.51 -30.30
CA SER A 977 -6.72 0.91 -28.99
C SER A 977 -6.43 1.99 -27.95
N CYS A 978 -6.98 1.79 -26.75
CA CYS A 978 -6.69 2.56 -25.54
C CYS A 978 -5.62 1.90 -24.65
N SER A 979 -4.81 0.98 -25.18
CA SER A 979 -3.81 0.21 -24.42
C SER A 979 -2.68 1.10 -23.88
N ASP A 980 -2.24 0.79 -22.66
CA ASP A 980 -1.07 1.39 -22.00
C ASP A 980 0.26 0.69 -22.37
N GLY A 981 0.18 -0.30 -23.27
CA GLY A 981 1.32 -1.00 -23.85
C GLY A 981 1.16 -2.52 -23.82
N VAL A 982 1.81 -3.20 -24.76
CA VAL A 982 1.84 -4.68 -24.83
C VAL A 982 3.26 -5.14 -25.08
N ILE A 983 3.68 -6.23 -24.43
CA ILE A 983 4.98 -6.87 -24.67
C ILE A 983 4.83 -8.07 -25.61
N PHE A 984 5.64 -8.07 -26.67
CA PHE A 984 5.78 -9.12 -27.66
C PHE A 984 7.10 -9.84 -27.43
N VAL A 985 7.07 -11.16 -27.24
CA VAL A 985 8.27 -11.99 -27.04
C VAL A 985 8.28 -13.17 -28.01
N VAL A 986 9.44 -13.43 -28.58
CA VAL A 986 9.73 -14.64 -29.36
C VAL A 986 10.65 -15.52 -28.53
N GLU A 987 10.26 -16.77 -28.31
CA GLU A 987 11.06 -17.74 -27.58
C GLU A 987 11.32 -19.00 -28.42
N ILE A 988 12.48 -19.62 -28.23
CA ILE A 988 12.83 -20.93 -28.79
C ILE A 988 13.15 -21.86 -27.62
N ASN A 989 12.35 -22.92 -27.45
CA ASN A 989 12.39 -23.80 -26.27
C ASN A 989 12.32 -23.00 -24.95
N GLY A 990 11.50 -21.95 -24.94
CA GLY A 990 11.30 -21.06 -23.81
C GLY A 990 12.50 -20.17 -23.45
N ARG A 991 13.55 -20.17 -24.28
CA ARG A 991 14.59 -19.14 -24.25
C ARG A 991 14.14 -17.96 -25.09
N GLU A 992 14.02 -16.79 -24.47
CA GLU A 992 13.76 -15.56 -25.20
C GLU A 992 14.90 -15.27 -26.20
N VAL A 993 14.51 -14.99 -27.45
CA VAL A 993 15.44 -14.63 -28.54
C VAL A 993 15.14 -13.25 -29.14
N ALA A 994 13.94 -12.71 -28.92
CA ALA A 994 13.59 -11.35 -29.28
C ALA A 994 12.46 -10.82 -28.39
N ARG A 995 12.48 -9.51 -28.09
CA ARG A 995 11.41 -8.83 -27.36
C ARG A 995 11.15 -7.43 -27.88
N ARG A 996 9.90 -6.98 -27.74
CA ARG A 996 9.49 -5.60 -28.02
C ARG A 996 8.30 -5.21 -27.16
N ARG A 997 8.38 -4.05 -26.49
CA ARG A 997 7.21 -3.39 -25.92
C ARG A 997 6.68 -2.41 -26.97
N MET A 998 5.38 -2.43 -27.21
CA MET A 998 4.71 -1.56 -28.18
C MET A 998 3.69 -0.68 -27.49
N MET A 999 3.60 0.57 -27.94
CA MET A 999 2.45 1.45 -27.71
C MET A 999 1.59 1.50 -28.99
N PRO A 1000 0.30 1.90 -28.89
CA PRO A 1000 -0.53 2.10 -30.07
C PRO A 1000 0.10 3.06 -31.11
N GLY A 1001 -0.15 2.80 -32.39
CA GLY A 1001 0.07 3.79 -33.47
C GLY A 1001 1.17 3.49 -34.50
N LYS A 1002 2.02 2.47 -34.33
CA LYS A 1002 3.00 2.08 -35.36
C LYS A 1002 3.32 0.59 -35.40
N TRP A 1003 3.70 0.12 -36.58
CA TRP A 1003 4.39 -1.17 -36.76
C TRP A 1003 5.88 -1.03 -36.46
N GLU A 1004 6.45 -2.02 -35.80
CA GLU A 1004 7.90 -2.17 -35.69
C GLU A 1004 8.35 -3.58 -36.06
N SER A 1005 9.49 -3.70 -36.72
CA SER A 1005 10.04 -5.00 -37.09
C SER A 1005 10.66 -5.69 -35.86
N LEU A 1006 10.44 -6.99 -35.76
CA LEU A 1006 11.06 -7.86 -34.76
C LEU A 1006 11.64 -9.08 -35.47
N CYS A 1007 12.88 -9.44 -35.16
CA CYS A 1007 13.56 -10.58 -35.77
C CYS A 1007 14.40 -11.34 -34.74
N ALA A 1008 14.63 -12.62 -35.01
CA ALA A 1008 15.47 -13.48 -34.18
C ALA A 1008 16.30 -14.44 -35.03
N ASP A 1009 17.58 -14.60 -34.68
CA ASP A 1009 18.45 -15.61 -35.29
C ASP A 1009 18.11 -17.00 -34.74
N LEU A 1010 17.84 -17.96 -35.64
CA LEU A 1010 17.52 -19.35 -35.29
C LEU A 1010 18.69 -20.30 -35.56
N ALA A 1011 19.83 -19.81 -36.07
CA ALA A 1011 21.01 -20.63 -36.36
C ALA A 1011 21.48 -21.53 -35.20
N PRO A 1012 21.42 -21.13 -33.91
CA PRO A 1012 21.81 -22.01 -32.80
C PRO A 1012 21.02 -23.32 -32.68
N TRP A 1013 19.84 -23.38 -33.32
CA TRP A 1013 18.94 -24.53 -33.32
C TRP A 1013 18.77 -25.20 -34.69
N ALA A 1014 19.62 -24.87 -35.67
CA ALA A 1014 19.58 -25.50 -36.99
C ALA A 1014 19.61 -27.04 -36.90
N GLY A 1015 18.68 -27.71 -37.61
CA GLY A 1015 18.50 -29.16 -37.64
C GLY A 1015 17.87 -29.78 -36.38
N LYS A 1016 17.63 -29.00 -35.32
CA LYS A 1016 17.13 -29.49 -34.04
C LYS A 1016 15.60 -29.36 -33.95
N PRO A 1017 14.93 -30.24 -33.18
CA PRO A 1017 13.55 -30.01 -32.78
C PRO A 1017 13.46 -28.84 -31.80
N VAL A 1018 12.45 -28.00 -31.99
CA VAL A 1018 12.18 -26.81 -31.18
C VAL A 1018 10.68 -26.63 -30.94
N VAL A 1019 10.35 -25.83 -29.94
CA VAL A 1019 9.05 -25.15 -29.82
C VAL A 1019 9.31 -23.66 -29.99
N LEU A 1020 8.89 -23.11 -31.14
CA LEU A 1020 8.87 -21.67 -31.33
C LEU A 1020 7.62 -21.12 -30.67
N THR A 1021 7.78 -20.07 -29.87
CA THR A 1021 6.71 -19.50 -29.07
C THR A 1021 6.57 -18.01 -29.37
N LEU A 1022 5.34 -17.58 -29.63
CA LEU A 1022 4.97 -16.16 -29.70
C LEU A 1022 4.16 -15.82 -28.45
N VAL A 1023 4.70 -14.95 -27.60
CA VAL A 1023 4.06 -14.50 -26.35
C VAL A 1023 3.60 -13.07 -26.49
N THR A 1024 2.30 -12.85 -26.26
CA THR A 1024 1.71 -11.54 -26.06
C THR A 1024 1.39 -11.38 -24.58
N ASP A 1025 2.09 -10.49 -23.90
CA ASP A 1025 1.93 -10.19 -22.47
C ASP A 1025 1.25 -8.82 -22.32
N SER A 1026 0.22 -8.75 -21.48
CA SER A 1026 -0.60 -7.55 -21.31
C SER A 1026 0.16 -6.39 -20.65
N ASP A 1027 1.30 -6.65 -19.97
CA ASP A 1027 2.12 -5.60 -19.34
C ASP A 1027 1.31 -4.66 -18.41
N GLY A 1028 0.22 -5.16 -17.84
CA GLY A 1028 -0.76 -4.37 -17.10
C GLY A 1028 -2.22 -4.76 -17.43
N PRO A 1029 -3.16 -3.82 -17.23
CA PRO A 1029 -4.58 -4.01 -17.56
C PRO A 1029 -4.79 -4.24 -19.06
N PHE A 1030 -5.57 -5.26 -19.40
CA PHE A 1030 -5.64 -5.82 -20.76
C PHE A 1030 -6.75 -5.28 -21.68
N THR A 1031 -7.67 -4.43 -21.21
CA THR A 1031 -8.98 -4.16 -21.85
C THR A 1031 -8.91 -3.68 -23.31
N CYS A 1032 -7.78 -3.08 -23.70
CA CYS A 1032 -7.55 -2.55 -25.04
C CYS A 1032 -6.32 -3.17 -25.73
N ASP A 1033 -5.78 -4.27 -25.23
CA ASP A 1033 -4.53 -4.90 -25.71
C ASP A 1033 -4.72 -5.69 -26.99
N TRP A 1034 -5.12 -4.97 -28.03
CA TRP A 1034 -5.43 -5.47 -29.36
C TRP A 1034 -4.15 -5.70 -30.15
N ALA A 1035 -3.33 -6.63 -29.67
CA ALA A 1035 -2.00 -6.91 -30.18
C ALA A 1035 -2.06 -7.58 -31.56
N ALA A 1036 -1.11 -7.21 -32.42
CA ALA A 1036 -1.01 -7.73 -33.77
C ALA A 1036 0.41 -8.19 -34.09
N TRP A 1037 0.54 -9.45 -34.49
CA TRP A 1037 1.71 -10.03 -35.12
C TRP A 1037 1.52 -10.04 -36.63
N GLY A 1038 2.09 -9.06 -37.32
CA GLY A 1038 2.05 -8.92 -38.78
C GLY A 1038 3.09 -9.81 -39.45
N GLU A 1039 2.61 -10.68 -40.35
CA GLU A 1039 3.44 -11.54 -41.21
C GLU A 1039 4.54 -12.33 -40.47
N PRO A 1040 4.23 -13.08 -39.39
CA PRO A 1040 5.24 -13.87 -38.68
C PRO A 1040 5.73 -15.03 -39.55
N ARG A 1041 7.02 -15.03 -39.88
CA ARG A 1041 7.63 -15.96 -40.84
C ARG A 1041 8.96 -16.52 -40.35
N ILE A 1042 9.30 -17.72 -40.85
CA ILE A 1042 10.66 -18.26 -40.82
C ILE A 1042 11.20 -18.24 -42.25
N GLU A 1043 12.41 -17.74 -42.43
CA GLU A 1043 13.12 -17.56 -43.72
C GLU A 1043 14.50 -18.23 -43.72
#